data_AF-A0A819L2K4-F1
#
_entry.id   AF-A0A819L2K4-F1
#
_cell.length_a   1.000
_cell.length_b   1.000
_cell.length_c   1.000
_cell.angle_alpha   90.00
_cell.angle_beta   90.00
_cell.angle_gamma   90.00
#
_symmetry.space_group_name_H-M   'P 1'
#
loop_
_entity.id
_entity.type
_entity.pdbx_description
1 polymer ?
#
loop_
_entity_poly.entity_id
_entity_poly.type
_entity_poly.pdbx_seq_one_letter_code
_entity_poly.pdbx_strand_id
1 'polypeptide(L)'
;YELLCPNVIPKGFMDGKAASQKMIKELELDDNLYRIGLTKIFFRSGVLGHLEEERDLKLTDIITQLQALCRGVLARKNYQRRIQQLNAIRVIQRNGRALMKIRNWKWWRLFTKIKPLLQVTRQDEELTQKQEEIRRMKTEMESRTLQIQETEQQLQMVQQERTVINERLIHLTEALVESDENLRRVQTRKMELENMVQEIEQRLEEEMERSNGWTNERKQLEQKLQDITEQLEEEEHGRQKLQIERVQFEGKIKNFEDIVASQQNELSKLQKERKFLEDKLQEVVHQQQDEGEKLKNLLRLKTKQESQCADLEERLKREIELRQKLEREIRRLEGEVQELREQLQDRMQQIHDLQVHLARREEELTQAVTNIETEAATKVTFQRQIREFQTSIQDLQDDMESEKESRKRLEREKRELMEENESLRNELLDRKDINQVMLEREKKREEEVLTLKRSLEQVHEERESIIGELRLKYTKQIEDLTSQFENTKKQFQTLIKDRQQQQTDINERDNEIKNLNIQKQDIERKRRQLETYVQELQHKYNDSERLKTENIDKLQRYQQDIESINAAFIETEQRAQNHERTITMLRQDIQELQENLQEENRQKMNVLTKLRQTEDLLNELKDQLDDKEEERHKTDGKLQQLTQQNTELRRQAEQVNVEQMEELRRQLQREKETILKQLDDEKLINTKITKSNQKFSNDIADITVELERYRTIVQNVEKQQRSFDKRIQDEKILQDKLRQERDQNEREIREKETQRLNLLRDLEERNLAYDDLEKRFRQLRTELDDMLSTKDDIGKNIHELERIKRALEATVDEQKQQIIELEDELQTAEDARLRCEVNIGALKQQMEKHAHENNEQIEDRMRSLNKQLKEYELELDEERKSKQQILQQRKKIEIDLQDSRQQIDEANKQKEEALRNTRRLQTQIREVTREMEEIKVIRNESLMNAKEWQTKIKTLEQSLQQLMDEKDLVDRQRRQAQLERDELQQELAAIGSGKGAFIDEKRRLEARIAQLEEELEEEQTNTEIIGDKHKKLAITVEQLMLDLAAEKANNQKAEAVRGNLERQNRDLREKLEESEEFGKGKSRAMLGALEAKVHALEEQLDGEVREKQKISRTVRTLEKRLRDAAALADESRKQADGYKEQAEKGSVRVRNMKRREEELEEEVTQMKQRLRKALREKDEIEENPAYQRTRPSAAHSSSTSYVRTLVTSTKYYSELSDDDLQSEATNASVSETLNGGNSTIRNSAAGDLNNGNH
;
A
#
# COMPACT_ATOMS: atom_id res chain seq x y z
N TYR A 1 -28.29 1.31 8.96
CA TYR A 1 -29.75 1.16 9.10
C TYR A 1 -30.57 2.26 8.42
N GLU A 2 -29.99 3.20 7.67
CA GLU A 2 -30.76 4.25 6.96
C GLU A 2 -31.82 3.70 5.98
N LEU A 3 -31.58 2.51 5.41
CA LEU A 3 -32.56 1.75 4.61
C LEU A 3 -33.89 1.48 5.34
N LEU A 4 -33.87 1.37 6.68
CA LEU A 4 -35.06 1.20 7.53
C LEU A 4 -35.73 2.54 7.85
N CYS A 5 -35.02 3.67 7.68
CA CYS A 5 -35.46 5.02 8.03
C CYS A 5 -35.52 5.94 6.78
N PRO A 6 -36.24 5.57 5.70
CA PRO A 6 -36.17 6.26 4.42
C PRO A 6 -36.63 7.73 4.54
N ASN A 7 -35.79 8.65 4.04
CA ASN A 7 -35.99 10.11 4.05
C ASN A 7 -35.88 10.82 5.43
N VAL A 8 -35.56 10.10 6.51
CA VAL A 8 -35.37 10.69 7.86
C VAL A 8 -34.12 11.57 7.93
N ILE A 9 -33.07 11.20 7.20
CA ILE A 9 -31.90 12.04 6.98
C ILE A 9 -32.15 12.92 5.75
N PRO A 10 -32.12 14.27 5.87
CA PRO A 10 -32.19 15.17 4.72
C PRO A 10 -30.98 14.97 3.79
N LYS A 11 -31.19 15.13 2.48
CA LYS A 11 -30.11 15.01 1.47
C LYS A 11 -29.14 16.20 1.55
N GLY A 12 -28.18 16.11 2.47
CA GLY A 12 -27.15 17.11 2.75
C GLY A 12 -26.26 16.68 3.92
N PHE A 13 -25.31 17.52 4.34
CA PHE A 13 -24.50 17.23 5.52
C PHE A 13 -25.30 17.42 6.81
N MET A 14 -25.21 16.45 7.73
CA MET A 14 -25.74 16.51 9.08
C MET A 14 -24.70 15.93 10.03
N ASP A 15 -24.61 16.46 11.25
CA ASP A 15 -23.80 15.83 12.30
C ASP A 15 -24.24 14.36 12.49
N GLY A 16 -23.27 13.44 12.51
CA GLY A 16 -23.52 12.01 12.59
C GLY A 16 -24.23 11.60 13.88
N LYS A 17 -24.04 12.32 14.99
CA LYS A 17 -24.77 12.07 16.24
C LYS A 17 -26.23 12.52 16.12
N ALA A 18 -26.50 13.72 15.63
CA ALA A 18 -27.85 14.24 15.37
C ALA A 18 -28.62 13.40 14.32
N ALA A 19 -27.95 12.96 13.24
CA ALA A 19 -28.53 12.06 12.25
C ALA A 19 -28.90 10.70 12.87
N SER A 20 -28.00 10.12 13.66
CA SER A 20 -28.27 8.85 14.36
C SER A 20 -29.39 8.96 15.40
N GLN A 21 -29.50 10.10 16.10
CA GLN A 21 -30.60 10.38 17.02
C GLN A 21 -31.96 10.40 16.29
N LYS A 22 -32.02 10.99 15.08
CA LYS A 22 -33.24 10.96 14.26
C LYS A 22 -33.58 9.54 13.78
N MET A 23 -32.59 8.79 13.31
CA MET A 23 -32.79 7.39 12.90
C MET A 23 -33.31 6.52 14.05
N ILE A 24 -32.70 6.60 15.24
CA ILE A 24 -33.12 5.82 16.41
C ILE A 24 -34.53 6.19 16.85
N LYS A 25 -34.91 7.46 16.72
CA LYS A 25 -36.28 7.91 16.98
C LYS A 25 -37.29 7.35 15.97
N GLU A 26 -36.95 7.28 14.69
CA GLU A 26 -37.83 6.66 13.67
C GLU A 26 -37.93 5.13 13.81
N LEU A 27 -36.89 4.49 14.35
CA LEU A 27 -36.90 3.05 14.70
C LEU A 27 -37.67 2.76 16.01
N GLU A 28 -38.26 3.78 16.65
CA GLU A 28 -39.06 3.71 17.88
C GLU A 28 -38.42 2.88 19.02
N LEU A 29 -37.08 2.84 19.07
CA LEU A 29 -36.32 2.04 20.04
C LEU A 29 -36.43 2.65 21.45
N ASP A 30 -36.78 1.82 22.44
CA ASP A 30 -36.77 2.19 23.87
C ASP A 30 -35.40 2.72 24.31
N ASP A 31 -35.40 3.88 24.97
CA ASP A 31 -34.25 4.54 25.58
C ASP A 31 -33.45 3.63 26.54
N ASN A 32 -33.98 2.51 27.03
CA ASN A 32 -33.23 1.52 27.82
C ASN A 32 -32.37 0.56 26.98
N LEU A 33 -32.67 0.42 25.69
CA LEU A 33 -32.02 -0.50 24.74
C LEU A 33 -30.74 0.08 24.10
N TYR A 34 -30.51 1.38 24.19
CA TYR A 34 -29.34 2.03 23.59
C TYR A 34 -28.76 3.17 24.46
N ARG A 35 -27.51 3.57 24.22
CA ARG A 35 -26.88 4.77 24.81
C ARG A 35 -26.02 5.47 23.76
N ILE A 36 -26.25 6.77 23.53
CA ILE A 36 -25.55 7.56 22.50
C ILE A 36 -24.36 8.30 23.13
N GLY A 37 -23.15 7.91 22.74
CA GLY A 37 -21.91 8.57 23.14
C GLY A 37 -21.56 9.79 22.30
N LEU A 38 -20.28 10.15 22.27
CA LEU A 38 -19.75 11.23 21.42
C LEU A 38 -19.45 10.76 19.99
N THR A 39 -18.90 9.54 19.84
CA THR A 39 -18.44 8.99 18.53
C THR A 39 -19.04 7.63 18.20
N LYS A 40 -19.77 7.00 19.13
CA LYS A 40 -20.34 5.65 19.01
C LYS A 40 -21.68 5.56 19.73
N ILE A 41 -22.49 4.59 19.34
CA ILE A 41 -23.75 4.21 19.99
C ILE A 41 -23.57 2.81 20.56
N PHE A 42 -24.00 2.61 21.80
CA PHE A 42 -23.90 1.34 22.51
C PHE A 42 -25.30 0.74 22.63
N PHE A 43 -25.54 -0.39 21.98
CA PHE A 43 -26.80 -1.13 22.07
C PHE A 43 -26.72 -2.21 23.14
N ARG A 44 -27.87 -2.60 23.70
CA ARG A 44 -28.01 -3.86 24.47
C ARG A 44 -27.84 -5.06 23.53
N SER A 45 -27.53 -6.22 24.11
CA SER A 45 -27.47 -7.48 23.35
C SER A 45 -28.80 -7.79 22.65
N GLY A 46 -28.75 -8.47 21.51
CA GLY A 46 -29.91 -8.78 20.66
C GLY A 46 -30.40 -7.64 19.77
N VAL A 47 -30.40 -6.39 20.26
CA VAL A 47 -30.96 -5.21 19.56
C VAL A 47 -30.33 -4.99 18.18
N LEU A 48 -29.01 -5.14 18.06
CA LEU A 48 -28.32 -4.99 16.78
C LEU A 48 -28.68 -6.12 15.79
N GLY A 49 -28.79 -7.36 16.28
CA GLY A 49 -29.15 -8.51 15.44
C GLY A 49 -30.56 -8.39 14.87
N HIS A 50 -31.52 -7.89 15.66
CA HIS A 50 -32.87 -7.61 15.18
C HIS A 50 -32.88 -6.55 14.07
N LEU A 51 -32.09 -5.47 14.21
CA LEU A 51 -31.92 -4.45 13.15
C LEU A 51 -31.20 -5.00 11.90
N GLU A 52 -30.35 -6.02 12.04
CA GLU A 52 -29.75 -6.74 10.91
C GLU A 52 -30.77 -7.63 10.20
N GLU A 53 -31.60 -8.38 10.94
CA GLU A 53 -32.71 -9.17 10.41
C GLU A 53 -33.71 -8.30 9.61
N GLU A 54 -34.18 -7.19 10.19
CA GLU A 54 -35.07 -6.26 9.47
C GLU A 54 -34.43 -5.68 8.21
N ARG A 55 -33.16 -5.28 8.30
CA ARG A 55 -32.40 -4.75 7.15
C ARG A 55 -32.28 -5.79 6.04
N ASP A 56 -31.95 -7.03 6.38
CA ASP A 56 -31.71 -8.07 5.38
C ASP A 56 -33.03 -8.62 4.81
N LEU A 57 -34.13 -8.59 5.56
CA LEU A 57 -35.48 -8.75 5.00
C LEU A 57 -35.79 -7.68 3.94
N LYS A 58 -35.46 -6.40 4.18
CA LYS A 58 -35.61 -5.34 3.16
C LYS A 58 -34.64 -5.45 1.97
N LEU A 59 -33.45 -6.04 2.16
CA LEU A 59 -32.48 -6.26 1.08
C LEU A 59 -32.76 -7.52 0.25
N THR A 60 -33.51 -8.49 0.79
CA THR A 60 -33.71 -9.82 0.17
C THR A 60 -34.28 -9.72 -1.25
N ASP A 61 -35.25 -8.84 -1.51
CA ASP A 61 -35.81 -8.65 -2.86
C ASP A 61 -34.75 -8.13 -3.85
N ILE A 62 -34.00 -7.10 -3.46
CA ILE A 62 -32.97 -6.46 -4.30
C ILE A 62 -31.84 -7.46 -4.57
N ILE A 63 -31.39 -8.19 -3.55
CA ILE A 63 -30.37 -9.23 -3.67
C ILE A 63 -30.85 -10.35 -4.59
N THR A 64 -32.10 -10.79 -4.46
CA THR A 64 -32.67 -11.86 -5.28
C THR A 64 -32.77 -11.45 -6.76
N GLN A 65 -33.24 -10.23 -7.03
CA GLN A 65 -33.29 -9.67 -8.39
C GLN A 65 -31.88 -9.52 -8.99
N LEU A 66 -30.93 -8.97 -8.24
CA LEU A 66 -29.53 -8.83 -8.67
C LEU A 66 -28.90 -10.20 -8.97
N GLN A 67 -29.07 -11.18 -8.09
CA GLN A 67 -28.58 -12.53 -8.31
C GLN A 67 -29.22 -13.18 -9.55
N ALA A 68 -30.52 -13.00 -9.78
CA ALA A 68 -31.21 -13.52 -10.96
C ALA A 68 -30.66 -12.90 -12.26
N LEU A 69 -30.44 -11.58 -12.29
CA LEU A 69 -29.83 -10.87 -13.41
C LEU A 69 -28.39 -11.35 -13.67
N CYS A 70 -27.56 -11.45 -12.62
CA CYS A 70 -26.19 -11.95 -12.73
C CYS A 70 -26.14 -13.40 -13.25
N ARG A 71 -26.99 -14.30 -12.71
CA ARG A 71 -27.15 -15.67 -13.22
C ARG A 71 -27.54 -15.68 -14.71
N GLY A 72 -28.48 -14.84 -15.11
CA GLY A 72 -28.92 -14.71 -16.51
C GLY A 72 -27.85 -14.17 -17.47
N VAL A 73 -27.00 -13.23 -17.04
CA VAL A 73 -25.85 -12.74 -17.81
C VAL A 73 -24.80 -13.84 -17.97
N LEU A 74 -24.39 -14.48 -16.87
CA LEU A 74 -23.41 -15.57 -16.87
C LEU A 74 -23.87 -16.77 -17.70
N ALA A 75 -25.16 -17.15 -17.60
CA ALA A 75 -25.74 -18.22 -18.40
C ALA A 75 -25.69 -17.94 -19.90
N ARG A 76 -26.07 -16.72 -20.34
CA ARG A 76 -26.02 -16.32 -21.76
C ARG A 76 -24.59 -16.28 -22.30
N LYS A 77 -23.64 -15.75 -21.52
CA LYS A 77 -22.21 -15.74 -21.87
C LYS A 77 -21.62 -17.14 -22.01
N ASN A 78 -21.94 -18.04 -21.08
CA ASN A 78 -21.52 -19.43 -21.14
C ASN A 78 -22.19 -20.19 -22.30
N TYR A 79 -23.45 -19.89 -22.61
CA TYR A 79 -24.17 -20.44 -23.76
C TYR A 79 -23.53 -20.02 -25.09
N GLN A 80 -23.14 -18.75 -25.25
CA GLN A 80 -22.40 -18.29 -26.44
C GLN A 80 -21.02 -18.98 -26.58
N ARG A 81 -20.25 -19.08 -25.48
CA ARG A 81 -19.00 -19.88 -25.45
C ARG A 81 -19.25 -21.34 -25.84
N ARG A 82 -20.41 -21.91 -25.45
CA ARG A 82 -20.82 -23.28 -25.78
C ARG A 82 -21.27 -23.43 -27.24
N ILE A 83 -21.91 -22.45 -27.86
CA ILE A 83 -22.22 -22.44 -29.30
C ILE A 83 -20.93 -22.41 -30.12
N GLN A 84 -19.97 -21.55 -29.76
CA GLN A 84 -18.67 -21.48 -30.42
C GLN A 84 -17.92 -22.82 -30.32
N GLN A 85 -17.88 -23.42 -29.12
CA GLN A 85 -17.37 -24.78 -28.90
C GLN A 85 -18.11 -25.81 -29.75
N LEU A 86 -19.45 -25.79 -29.80
CA LEU A 86 -20.27 -26.73 -30.56
C LEU A 86 -19.96 -26.64 -32.07
N ASN A 87 -19.76 -25.44 -32.61
CA ASN A 87 -19.42 -25.24 -34.02
C ASN A 87 -17.99 -25.73 -34.32
N ALA A 88 -17.02 -25.46 -33.46
CA ALA A 88 -15.68 -26.06 -33.57
C ALA A 88 -15.73 -27.60 -33.50
N ILE A 89 -16.49 -28.16 -32.55
CA ILE A 89 -16.73 -29.60 -32.41
C ILE A 89 -17.39 -30.18 -33.66
N ARG A 90 -18.37 -29.49 -34.27
CA ARG A 90 -19.01 -29.92 -35.54
C ARG A 90 -17.99 -30.01 -36.68
N VAL A 91 -17.09 -29.04 -36.81
CA VAL A 91 -15.99 -29.06 -37.81
C VAL A 91 -15.02 -30.21 -37.53
N ILE A 92 -14.56 -30.35 -36.28
CA ILE A 92 -13.67 -31.44 -35.86
C ILE A 92 -14.32 -32.82 -36.09
N GLN A 93 -15.61 -32.97 -35.78
CA GLN A 93 -16.36 -34.21 -36.04
C GLN A 93 -16.55 -34.48 -37.54
N ARG A 94 -16.82 -33.46 -38.37
CA ARG A 94 -16.89 -33.60 -39.84
C ARG A 94 -15.56 -34.11 -40.39
N ASN A 95 -14.46 -33.50 -39.97
CA ASN A 95 -13.10 -33.86 -40.40
C ASN A 95 -12.70 -35.26 -39.88
N GLY A 96 -13.00 -35.58 -38.62
CA GLY A 96 -12.77 -36.90 -38.04
C GLY A 96 -13.57 -38.00 -38.73
N ARG A 97 -14.85 -37.77 -39.05
CA ARG A 97 -15.69 -38.71 -39.84
C ARG A 97 -15.15 -38.89 -41.25
N ALA A 98 -14.70 -37.82 -41.91
CA ALA A 98 -14.05 -37.90 -43.23
C ALA A 98 -12.76 -38.73 -43.16
N LEU A 99 -11.90 -38.47 -42.19
CA LEU A 99 -10.68 -39.25 -41.95
C LEU A 99 -10.99 -40.73 -41.70
N MET A 100 -12.00 -41.07 -40.89
CA MET A 100 -12.37 -42.46 -40.63
C MET A 100 -12.89 -43.18 -41.88
N LYS A 101 -13.63 -42.51 -42.76
CA LYS A 101 -14.00 -43.05 -44.08
C LYS A 101 -12.78 -43.29 -44.97
N ILE A 102 -11.82 -42.36 -44.98
CA ILE A 102 -10.73 -42.31 -45.96
C ILE A 102 -9.48 -43.11 -45.52
N ARG A 103 -9.16 -43.21 -44.22
CA ARG A 103 -7.93 -43.84 -43.68
C ARG A 103 -7.71 -45.30 -44.13
N ASN A 104 -8.80 -46.04 -44.34
CA ASN A 104 -8.75 -47.43 -44.78
C ASN A 104 -8.80 -47.62 -46.31
N TRP A 105 -9.04 -46.56 -47.07
CA TRP A 105 -9.08 -46.60 -48.52
C TRP A 105 -7.68 -46.84 -49.11
N LYS A 106 -7.56 -47.78 -50.06
CA LYS A 106 -6.27 -48.19 -50.63
C LYS A 106 -5.53 -47.02 -51.30
N TRP A 107 -6.25 -46.18 -52.03
CA TRP A 107 -5.72 -44.99 -52.69
C TRP A 107 -5.17 -43.96 -51.69
N TRP A 108 -5.85 -43.73 -50.56
CA TRP A 108 -5.35 -42.82 -49.53
C TRP A 108 -4.01 -43.31 -48.96
N ARG A 109 -3.89 -44.60 -48.65
CA ARG A 109 -2.64 -45.19 -48.12
C ARG A 109 -1.47 -45.04 -49.11
N LEU A 110 -1.72 -45.20 -50.41
CA LEU A 110 -0.73 -44.97 -51.46
C LEU A 110 -0.36 -43.47 -51.55
N PHE A 111 -1.36 -42.60 -51.62
CA PHE A 111 -1.19 -41.15 -51.66
C PHE A 111 -0.39 -40.62 -50.46
N THR A 112 -0.65 -41.10 -49.24
CA THR A 112 0.12 -40.71 -48.04
C THR A 112 1.58 -41.17 -48.03
N LYS A 113 1.94 -42.15 -48.87
CA LYS A 113 3.35 -42.55 -49.08
C LYS A 113 4.04 -41.73 -50.17
N ILE A 114 3.29 -41.29 -51.19
CA ILE A 114 3.83 -40.52 -52.33
C ILE A 114 3.91 -39.02 -52.01
N LYS A 115 2.91 -38.44 -51.34
CA LYS A 115 2.88 -37.00 -51.03
C LYS A 115 4.15 -36.49 -50.30
N PRO A 116 4.75 -37.21 -49.33
CA PRO A 116 6.01 -36.78 -48.70
C PRO A 116 7.25 -36.77 -49.60
N LEU A 117 7.16 -37.29 -50.83
CA LEU A 117 8.24 -37.22 -51.84
C LEU A 117 8.10 -35.97 -52.73
N LEU A 118 6.88 -35.43 -52.86
CA LEU A 118 6.58 -34.19 -53.59
C LEU A 118 6.82 -32.98 -52.66
N GLN A 119 8.08 -32.70 -52.37
CA GLN A 119 8.44 -31.75 -51.31
C GLN A 119 8.55 -30.29 -51.75
N VAL A 120 8.73 -29.97 -53.04
CA VAL A 120 9.12 -28.61 -53.50
C VAL A 120 8.29 -27.49 -52.88
N THR A 121 6.96 -27.48 -53.07
CA THR A 121 6.10 -26.42 -52.50
C THR A 121 6.07 -26.43 -50.97
N ARG A 122 6.32 -27.57 -50.33
CA ARG A 122 6.46 -27.67 -48.87
C ARG A 122 7.81 -27.12 -48.41
N GLN A 123 8.88 -27.28 -49.20
CA GLN A 123 10.18 -26.68 -48.94
C GLN A 123 10.11 -25.15 -49.12
N ASP A 124 9.32 -24.64 -50.06
CA ASP A 124 9.03 -23.20 -50.18
C ASP A 124 8.20 -22.66 -48.99
N GLU A 125 7.16 -23.39 -48.55
CA GLU A 125 6.39 -23.08 -47.34
C GLU A 125 7.25 -23.13 -46.07
N GLU A 126 8.12 -24.14 -45.92
CA GLU A 126 9.04 -24.26 -44.79
C GLU A 126 10.16 -23.21 -44.87
N LEU A 127 10.67 -22.87 -46.06
CA LEU A 127 11.66 -21.81 -46.26
C LEU A 127 11.10 -20.44 -45.91
N THR A 128 9.88 -20.12 -46.35
CA THR A 128 9.22 -18.84 -46.01
C THR A 128 8.86 -18.76 -44.53
N GLN A 129 8.40 -19.85 -43.91
CA GLN A 129 8.25 -19.92 -42.44
C GLN A 129 9.58 -19.74 -41.72
N LYS A 130 10.67 -20.36 -42.19
CA LYS A 130 12.01 -20.20 -41.60
C LYS A 130 12.59 -18.80 -41.83
N GLN A 131 12.31 -18.15 -42.96
CA GLN A 131 12.68 -16.75 -43.20
C GLN A 131 11.95 -15.80 -42.23
N GLU A 132 10.67 -16.04 -41.96
CA GLU A 132 9.88 -15.26 -41.00
C GLU A 132 10.29 -15.54 -39.53
N GLU A 133 10.59 -16.80 -39.18
CA GLU A 133 11.23 -17.13 -37.89
C GLU A 133 12.59 -16.42 -37.75
N ILE A 134 13.45 -16.49 -38.77
CA ILE A 134 14.75 -15.79 -38.80
C ILE A 134 14.56 -14.28 -38.70
N ARG A 135 13.52 -13.71 -39.31
CA ARG A 135 13.19 -12.27 -39.22
C ARG A 135 12.81 -11.88 -37.79
N ARG A 136 11.95 -12.65 -37.13
CA ARG A 136 11.55 -12.43 -35.73
C ARG A 136 12.74 -12.60 -34.78
N MET A 137 13.51 -13.67 -34.96
CA MET A 137 14.75 -13.91 -34.21
C MET A 137 15.77 -12.79 -34.43
N LYS A 138 15.88 -12.21 -35.63
CA LYS A 138 16.71 -11.01 -35.87
C LYS A 138 16.20 -9.81 -35.11
N THR A 139 14.90 -9.47 -35.18
CA THR A 139 14.36 -8.32 -34.43
C THR A 139 14.46 -8.50 -32.92
N GLU A 140 14.31 -9.73 -32.40
CA GLU A 140 14.59 -10.04 -30.99
C GLU A 140 16.08 -9.90 -30.66
N MET A 141 16.99 -10.42 -31.51
CA MET A 141 18.44 -10.30 -31.32
C MET A 141 18.92 -8.86 -31.41
N GLU A 142 18.36 -8.03 -32.30
CA GLU A 142 18.62 -6.60 -32.41
C GLU A 142 18.17 -5.87 -31.13
N SER A 143 16.95 -6.17 -30.64
CA SER A 143 16.45 -5.60 -29.37
C SER A 143 17.28 -6.04 -28.16
N ARG A 144 17.70 -7.31 -28.10
CA ARG A 144 18.61 -7.82 -27.06
C ARG A 144 20.01 -7.23 -27.19
N THR A 145 20.51 -7.01 -28.40
CA THR A 145 21.82 -6.37 -28.64
C THR A 145 21.81 -4.91 -28.18
N LEU A 146 20.71 -4.18 -28.43
CA LEU A 146 20.53 -2.82 -27.91
C LEU A 146 20.51 -2.82 -26.37
N GLN A 147 19.77 -3.74 -25.74
CA GLN A 147 19.76 -3.89 -24.28
C GLN A 147 21.14 -4.27 -23.72
N ILE A 148 21.88 -5.14 -24.41
CA ILE A 148 23.27 -5.46 -24.05
C ILE A 148 24.13 -4.19 -24.13
N GLN A 149 24.07 -3.43 -25.21
CA GLN A 149 24.80 -2.16 -25.37
C GLN A 149 24.43 -1.12 -24.31
N GLU A 150 23.14 -1.00 -23.94
CA GLU A 150 22.69 -0.16 -22.82
C GLU A 150 23.32 -0.62 -21.49
N THR A 151 23.35 -1.93 -21.21
CA THR A 151 24.00 -2.47 -20.00
C THR A 151 25.53 -2.40 -20.04
N GLU A 152 26.16 -2.47 -21.22
CA GLU A 152 27.61 -2.29 -21.40
C GLU A 152 28.01 -0.83 -21.17
N GLN A 153 27.19 0.13 -21.62
CA GLN A 153 27.39 1.55 -21.31
C GLN A 153 27.22 1.83 -19.80
N GLN A 154 26.19 1.26 -19.16
CA GLN A 154 26.04 1.33 -17.69
C GLN A 154 27.23 0.69 -16.96
N LEU A 155 27.73 -0.45 -17.44
CA LEU A 155 28.91 -1.11 -16.88
C LEU A 155 30.18 -0.25 -17.06
N GLN A 156 30.34 0.43 -18.21
CA GLN A 156 31.45 1.37 -18.42
C GLN A 156 31.35 2.59 -17.49
N MET A 157 30.15 3.14 -17.27
CA MET A 157 29.94 4.22 -16.29
C MET A 157 30.30 3.76 -14.87
N VAL A 158 29.84 2.58 -14.44
CA VAL A 158 30.21 2.00 -13.12
C VAL A 158 31.71 1.68 -13.03
N GLN A 159 32.36 1.31 -14.13
CA GLN A 159 33.82 1.14 -14.17
C GLN A 159 34.56 2.48 -14.03
N GLN A 160 34.06 3.57 -14.62
CA GLN A 160 34.60 4.93 -14.46
C GLN A 160 34.39 5.46 -13.03
N GLU A 161 33.22 5.22 -12.43
CA GLU A 161 33.00 5.50 -11.01
C GLU A 161 33.98 4.71 -10.13
N ARG A 162 34.24 3.43 -10.46
CA ARG A 162 35.21 2.60 -9.75
C ARG A 162 36.65 3.11 -9.90
N THR A 163 37.07 3.62 -11.06
CA THR A 163 38.42 4.21 -11.20
C THR A 163 38.54 5.51 -10.39
N VAL A 164 37.54 6.39 -10.41
CA VAL A 164 37.51 7.61 -9.59
C VAL A 164 37.51 7.29 -8.09
N ILE A 165 36.84 6.20 -7.67
CA ILE A 165 36.89 5.72 -6.28
C ILE A 165 38.28 5.16 -5.93
N ASN A 166 38.93 4.42 -6.83
CA ASN A 166 40.31 3.95 -6.63
C ASN A 166 41.31 5.10 -6.55
N GLU A 167 41.21 6.12 -7.40
CA GLU A 167 42.05 7.33 -7.37
C GLU A 167 41.91 8.07 -6.03
N ARG A 168 40.68 8.23 -5.53
CA ARG A 168 40.42 8.77 -4.19
C ARG A 168 41.00 7.91 -3.07
N LEU A 169 40.96 6.57 -3.22
CA LEU A 169 41.53 5.64 -2.24
C LEU A 169 43.05 5.71 -2.23
N ILE A 170 43.70 5.84 -3.39
CA ILE A 170 45.14 6.10 -3.51
C ILE A 170 45.49 7.42 -2.81
N HIS A 171 44.83 8.53 -3.13
CA HIS A 171 45.10 9.82 -2.48
C HIS A 171 44.85 9.81 -0.96
N LEU A 172 43.83 9.08 -0.47
CA LEU A 172 43.63 8.88 0.97
C LEU A 172 44.75 8.04 1.60
N THR A 173 45.31 7.07 0.86
CA THR A 173 46.45 6.27 1.31
C THR A 173 47.73 7.10 1.34
N GLU A 174 47.97 7.94 0.33
CA GLU A 174 49.09 8.89 0.29
C GLU A 174 49.01 9.89 1.46
N ALA A 175 47.83 10.46 1.71
CA ALA A 175 47.61 11.37 2.84
C ALA A 175 47.76 10.67 4.21
N LEU A 176 47.41 9.38 4.33
CA LEU A 176 47.68 8.60 5.53
C LEU A 176 49.18 8.34 5.71
N VAL A 177 49.94 8.04 4.64
CA VAL A 177 51.40 7.88 4.70
C VAL A 177 52.10 9.19 5.06
N GLU A 178 51.65 10.34 4.52
CA GLU A 178 52.16 11.65 4.91
C GLU A 178 51.82 11.98 6.38
N SER A 179 50.61 11.63 6.84
CA SER A 179 50.23 11.75 8.26
C SER A 179 51.11 10.88 9.16
N ASP A 180 51.42 9.65 8.76
CA ASP A 180 52.31 8.72 9.47
C ASP A 180 53.76 9.22 9.50
N GLU A 181 54.28 9.78 8.40
CA GLU A 181 55.60 10.43 8.40
C GLU A 181 55.62 11.64 9.33
N ASN A 182 54.58 12.48 9.32
CA ASN A 182 54.51 13.64 10.20
C ASN A 182 54.36 13.22 11.68
N LEU A 183 53.61 12.16 11.98
CA LEU A 183 53.53 11.56 13.30
C LEU A 183 54.91 11.06 13.76
N ARG A 184 55.64 10.33 12.90
CA ARG A 184 57.02 9.87 13.18
C ARG A 184 57.98 11.03 13.40
N ARG A 185 57.94 12.09 12.57
CA ARG A 185 58.75 13.31 12.75
C ARG A 185 58.47 13.99 14.09
N VAL A 186 57.19 14.12 14.48
CA VAL A 186 56.78 14.64 15.79
C VAL A 186 57.25 13.74 16.93
N GLN A 187 57.19 12.41 16.76
CA GLN A 187 57.63 11.45 17.77
C GLN A 187 59.15 11.44 17.96
N THR A 188 59.94 11.52 16.88
CA THR A 188 61.39 11.73 16.95
C THR A 188 61.71 13.06 17.61
N ARG A 189 61.04 14.15 17.23
CA ARG A 189 61.26 15.47 17.83
C ARG A 189 60.85 15.53 19.30
N LYS A 190 59.83 14.77 19.71
CA LYS A 190 59.48 14.55 21.12
C LYS A 190 60.62 13.84 21.84
N MET A 191 61.15 12.75 21.29
CA MET A 191 62.27 12.02 21.90
C MET A 191 63.55 12.86 22.01
N GLU A 192 63.85 13.70 21.02
CA GLU A 192 64.94 14.69 21.09
C GLU A 192 64.73 15.69 22.24
N LEU A 193 63.50 16.17 22.45
CA LEU A 193 63.15 17.07 23.56
C LEU A 193 63.17 16.36 24.91
N GLU A 194 62.72 15.10 25.00
CA GLU A 194 62.78 14.28 26.22
C GLU A 194 64.24 14.01 26.62
N ASN A 195 65.12 13.72 25.66
CA ASN A 195 66.57 13.60 25.90
C ASN A 195 67.20 14.93 26.35
N MET A 196 66.85 16.05 25.71
CA MET A 196 67.35 17.38 26.12
C MET A 196 66.85 17.79 27.51
N VAL A 197 65.64 17.39 27.91
CA VAL A 197 65.14 17.57 29.28
C VAL A 197 65.97 16.74 30.26
N GLN A 198 66.22 15.46 29.97
CA GLN A 198 67.08 14.60 30.81
C GLN A 198 68.51 15.15 30.94
N GLU A 199 69.12 15.67 29.86
CA GLU A 199 70.43 16.35 29.95
C GLU A 199 70.38 17.60 30.84
N ILE A 200 69.29 18.35 30.84
CA ILE A 200 69.13 19.55 31.69
C ILE A 200 68.87 19.16 33.14
N GLU A 201 68.07 18.12 33.38
CA GLU A 201 67.82 17.54 34.72
C GLU A 201 69.13 17.00 35.33
N GLN A 202 69.92 16.23 34.56
CA GLN A 202 71.21 15.72 35.00
C GLN A 202 72.21 16.85 35.28
N ARG A 203 72.28 17.90 34.43
CA ARG A 203 73.16 19.06 34.69
C ARG A 203 72.72 19.87 35.90
N LEU A 204 71.41 19.94 36.17
CA LEU A 204 70.88 20.56 37.39
C LEU A 204 71.26 19.73 38.63
N GLU A 205 71.22 18.40 38.52
CA GLU A 205 71.68 17.48 39.58
C GLU A 205 73.19 17.63 39.82
N GLU A 206 74.02 17.72 38.78
CA GLU A 206 75.45 18.03 38.88
C GLU A 206 75.75 19.42 39.49
N GLU A 207 74.94 20.44 39.22
CA GLU A 207 75.04 21.75 39.90
C GLU A 207 74.62 21.66 41.38
N MET A 208 73.59 20.87 41.70
CA MET A 208 73.19 20.62 43.10
C MET A 208 74.27 19.85 43.86
N GLU A 209 74.87 18.82 43.26
CA GLU A 209 76.02 18.10 43.83
C GLU A 209 77.23 19.03 44.01
N ARG A 210 77.55 19.88 43.03
CA ARG A 210 78.64 20.85 43.17
C ARG A 210 78.34 21.91 44.24
N SER A 211 77.10 22.38 44.37
CA SER A 211 76.66 23.27 45.45
C SER A 211 76.76 22.61 46.84
N ASN A 212 76.39 21.32 46.94
CA ASN A 212 76.59 20.51 48.13
C ASN A 212 78.09 20.28 48.43
N GLY A 213 78.93 20.15 47.39
CA GLY A 213 80.39 20.14 47.48
C GLY A 213 80.93 21.44 48.08
N TRP A 214 80.62 22.59 47.46
CA TRP A 214 81.03 23.91 47.95
C TRP A 214 80.58 24.20 49.37
N THR A 215 79.36 23.81 49.76
CA THR A 215 78.88 24.01 51.14
C THR A 215 79.52 23.06 52.15
N ASN A 216 79.92 21.85 51.74
CA ASN A 216 80.73 20.95 52.58
C ASN A 216 82.19 21.41 52.69
N GLU A 217 82.80 21.91 51.62
CA GLU A 217 84.12 22.56 51.69
C GLU A 217 84.08 23.81 52.58
N ARG A 218 83.01 24.62 52.48
CA ARG A 218 82.81 25.78 53.36
C ARG A 218 82.77 25.36 54.83
N LYS A 219 82.04 24.29 55.18
CA LYS A 219 82.05 23.71 56.54
C LYS A 219 83.43 23.22 56.97
N GLN A 220 84.19 22.57 56.08
CA GLN A 220 85.56 22.14 56.40
C GLN A 220 86.52 23.32 56.60
N LEU A 221 86.29 24.46 55.92
CA LEU A 221 87.08 25.68 56.09
C LEU A 221 86.65 26.46 57.33
N GLU A 222 85.35 26.51 57.65
CA GLU A 222 84.80 27.00 58.92
C GLU A 222 85.40 26.21 60.10
N GLN A 223 85.46 24.89 60.00
CA GLN A 223 86.03 24.02 61.03
C GLN A 223 87.56 24.19 61.15
N LYS A 224 88.31 24.25 60.03
CA LYS A 224 89.76 24.55 60.07
C LYS A 224 90.06 25.94 60.65
N LEU A 225 89.18 26.92 60.46
CA LEU A 225 89.28 28.22 61.12
C LEU A 225 89.08 28.10 62.63
N GLN A 226 88.13 27.28 63.09
CA GLN A 226 87.96 26.98 64.51
C GLN A 226 89.19 26.26 65.09
N ASP A 227 89.71 25.21 64.44
CA ASP A 227 90.90 24.47 64.85
C ASP A 227 92.13 25.40 65.01
N ILE A 228 92.31 26.36 64.09
CA ILE A 228 93.37 27.38 64.14
C ILE A 228 93.13 28.42 65.24
N THR A 229 91.86 28.70 65.58
CA THR A 229 91.52 29.63 66.67
C THR A 229 91.84 29.01 68.04
N GLU A 230 91.49 27.74 68.25
CA GLU A 230 91.85 27.00 69.47
C GLU A 230 93.38 26.88 69.63
N GLN A 231 94.11 26.62 68.54
CA GLN A 231 95.59 26.64 68.55
C GLN A 231 96.19 28.01 68.90
N LEU A 232 95.51 29.11 68.53
CA LEU A 232 95.95 30.46 68.87
C LEU A 232 95.76 30.74 70.37
N GLU A 233 94.65 30.29 70.96
CA GLU A 233 94.39 30.39 72.40
C GLU A 233 95.37 29.53 73.23
N GLU A 234 95.74 28.33 72.75
CA GLU A 234 96.79 27.50 73.38
C GLU A 234 98.17 28.19 73.34
N GLU A 235 98.56 28.79 72.21
CA GLU A 235 99.81 29.55 72.08
C GLU A 235 99.82 30.82 72.95
N GLU A 236 98.70 31.55 73.09
CA GLU A 236 98.62 32.69 74.02
C GLU A 236 98.78 32.25 75.49
N HIS A 237 98.18 31.12 75.88
CA HIS A 237 98.41 30.51 77.18
C HIS A 237 99.87 30.06 77.38
N GLY A 238 100.51 29.50 76.35
CA GLY A 238 101.94 29.19 76.33
C GLY A 238 102.80 30.44 76.55
N ARG A 239 102.45 31.55 75.88
CA ARG A 239 103.19 32.82 75.93
C ARG A 239 103.13 33.50 77.30
N GLN A 240 102.00 33.42 78.01
CA GLN A 240 101.93 33.86 79.41
C GLN A 240 102.87 33.05 80.33
N LYS A 241 102.98 31.73 80.10
CA LYS A 241 103.87 30.84 80.87
C LYS A 241 105.34 31.19 80.67
N LEU A 242 105.77 31.34 79.42
CA LEU A 242 107.16 31.65 79.04
C LEU A 242 107.63 33.02 79.56
N GLN A 243 106.72 34.00 79.68
CA GLN A 243 107.03 35.31 80.28
C GLN A 243 107.44 35.19 81.76
N ILE A 244 106.89 34.23 82.51
CA ILE A 244 107.26 33.97 83.91
C ILE A 244 108.60 33.24 84.00
N GLU A 245 108.84 32.29 83.09
CA GLU A 245 110.08 31.50 83.06
C GLU A 245 111.30 32.32 82.62
N ARG A 246 111.17 33.28 81.71
CA ARG A 246 112.30 34.11 81.24
C ARG A 246 113.02 34.82 82.39
N VAL A 247 112.27 35.35 83.36
CA VAL A 247 112.80 36.03 84.55
C VAL A 247 113.64 35.09 85.44
N GLN A 248 113.42 33.78 85.38
CA GLN A 248 114.18 32.78 86.14
C GLN A 248 115.42 32.24 85.42
N PHE A 249 115.53 32.41 84.10
CA PHE A 249 116.65 31.90 83.30
C PHE A 249 117.72 32.95 82.96
N GLU A 250 117.39 34.24 82.92
CA GLU A 250 118.39 35.33 82.76
C GLU A 250 119.50 35.28 83.84
N GLY A 251 119.19 34.78 85.04
CA GLY A 251 120.18 34.54 86.11
C GLY A 251 121.07 33.31 85.95
N LYS A 252 120.88 32.45 84.95
CA LYS A 252 121.62 31.19 84.74
C LYS A 252 122.45 31.13 83.46
N ILE A 253 122.11 31.94 82.44
CA ILE A 253 122.75 31.90 81.11
C ILE A 253 124.26 32.22 81.19
N LYS A 254 124.67 33.11 82.09
CA LYS A 254 126.06 33.56 82.27
C LYS A 254 127.07 32.48 82.73
N ASN A 255 126.62 31.25 83.00
CA ASN A 255 127.46 30.12 83.40
C ASN A 255 127.66 29.05 82.30
N PHE A 256 127.02 29.18 81.12
CA PHE A 256 127.01 28.10 80.11
C PHE A 256 127.61 28.49 78.74
N GLU A 257 128.02 29.75 78.56
CA GLU A 257 128.62 30.22 77.29
C GLU A 257 130.01 29.58 77.01
N ASP A 258 130.74 29.15 78.05
CA ASP A 258 132.12 28.64 77.94
C ASP A 258 132.28 27.20 77.41
N ILE A 259 131.22 26.38 77.35
CA ILE A 259 131.37 24.90 77.22
C ILE A 259 131.13 24.34 75.81
N VAL A 260 130.23 24.94 75.02
CA VAL A 260 129.74 24.35 73.76
C VAL A 260 130.73 24.45 72.59
N ALA A 261 131.78 25.27 72.72
CA ALA A 261 132.85 25.43 71.72
C ALA A 261 133.70 24.15 71.45
N SER A 262 133.42 23.04 72.14
CA SER A 262 134.23 21.82 72.15
C SER A 262 133.79 20.72 71.16
N GLN A 263 132.58 20.75 70.59
CA GLN A 263 131.97 19.56 69.95
C GLN A 263 131.97 19.54 68.40
N GLN A 264 132.48 20.56 67.72
CA GLN A 264 132.27 20.73 66.26
C GLN A 264 133.30 20.04 65.32
N ASN A 265 134.28 19.27 65.81
CA ASN A 265 135.43 18.85 64.98
C ASN A 265 135.57 17.35 64.65
N GLU A 266 134.86 16.41 65.29
CA GLU A 266 135.27 14.99 65.24
C GLU A 266 134.58 14.09 64.20
N LEU A 267 133.37 14.41 63.74
CA LEU A 267 132.60 13.50 62.85
C LEU A 267 132.72 13.75 61.33
N SER A 268 133.64 14.61 60.90
CA SER A 268 133.98 14.79 59.47
C SER A 268 134.64 13.57 58.82
N LYS A 269 134.98 12.52 59.59
CA LYS A 269 135.73 11.34 59.13
C LYS A 269 134.88 10.12 58.78
N LEU A 270 133.65 9.98 59.29
CA LEU A 270 132.78 8.81 59.00
C LEU A 270 132.08 8.87 57.61
N GLN A 271 132.28 9.94 56.84
CA GLN A 271 131.66 10.14 55.52
C GLN A 271 132.22 9.26 54.37
N LYS A 272 133.18 8.36 54.62
CA LYS A 272 133.81 7.55 53.55
C LYS A 272 133.61 6.04 53.60
N GLU A 273 133.10 5.48 54.69
CA GLU A 273 132.87 4.02 54.80
C GLU A 273 131.40 3.61 54.61
N ARG A 274 130.44 4.54 54.82
CA ARG A 274 129.00 4.25 54.61
C ARG A 274 128.65 3.84 53.17
N LYS A 275 129.45 4.31 52.19
CA LYS A 275 129.18 4.20 50.74
C LYS A 275 129.60 2.86 50.10
N PHE A 276 129.79 1.81 50.89
CA PHE A 276 130.08 0.44 50.40
C PHE A 276 129.23 -0.64 51.07
N LEU A 277 128.36 -0.28 52.02
CA LEU A 277 127.55 -1.24 52.80
C LEU A 277 126.03 -1.04 52.65
N GLU A 278 125.55 0.17 52.30
CA GLU A 278 124.11 0.41 52.06
C GLU A 278 123.63 -0.13 50.70
N ASP A 279 124.52 -0.27 49.70
CA ASP A 279 124.20 -0.91 48.41
C ASP A 279 123.80 -2.40 48.58
N LYS A 280 124.18 -3.02 49.70
CA LYS A 280 123.78 -4.38 50.08
C LYS A 280 122.54 -4.44 50.98
N LEU A 281 122.01 -3.30 51.38
CA LEU A 281 120.78 -3.17 52.18
C LEU A 281 119.55 -3.00 51.28
N GLN A 282 119.70 -2.39 50.10
CA GLN A 282 118.61 -2.25 49.12
C GLN A 282 118.08 -3.62 48.62
N GLU A 283 118.95 -4.64 48.55
CA GLU A 283 118.60 -6.01 48.11
C GLU A 283 117.65 -6.73 49.10
N VAL A 284 117.69 -6.38 50.39
CA VAL A 284 116.85 -7.00 51.45
C VAL A 284 115.56 -6.22 51.67
N VAL A 285 115.58 -4.88 51.58
CA VAL A 285 114.37 -4.05 51.77
C VAL A 285 113.30 -4.34 50.70
N HIS A 286 113.71 -4.58 49.45
CA HIS A 286 112.77 -4.95 48.37
C HIS A 286 111.98 -6.22 48.71
N GLN A 287 112.64 -7.23 49.30
CA GLN A 287 112.02 -8.51 49.65
C GLN A 287 110.99 -8.39 50.80
N GLN A 288 111.03 -7.31 51.60
CA GLN A 288 110.07 -7.09 52.69
C GLN A 288 108.89 -6.18 52.29
N GLN A 289 109.03 -5.34 51.25
CA GLN A 289 107.89 -4.62 50.68
C GLN A 289 106.99 -5.54 49.85
N ASP A 290 107.57 -6.50 49.11
CA ASP A 290 106.83 -7.46 48.28
C ASP A 290 105.90 -8.40 49.08
N GLU A 291 106.05 -8.53 50.40
CA GLU A 291 105.13 -9.28 51.27
C GLU A 291 104.02 -8.37 51.83
N GLY A 292 104.34 -7.12 52.18
CA GLY A 292 103.38 -6.13 52.69
C GLY A 292 102.38 -5.68 51.62
N GLU A 293 102.82 -5.49 50.38
CA GLU A 293 101.92 -5.17 49.27
C GLU A 293 101.02 -6.34 48.90
N LYS A 294 101.48 -7.60 48.99
CA LYS A 294 100.62 -8.78 48.82
C LYS A 294 99.46 -8.77 49.81
N LEU A 295 99.68 -8.44 51.09
CA LEU A 295 98.59 -8.40 52.07
C LEU A 295 97.61 -7.24 51.82
N LYS A 296 98.10 -6.05 51.45
CA LYS A 296 97.24 -4.89 51.13
C LYS A 296 96.47 -5.07 49.82
N ASN A 297 97.10 -5.68 48.82
CA ASN A 297 96.45 -6.03 47.56
C ASN A 297 95.49 -7.22 47.72
N LEU A 298 95.78 -8.20 48.58
CA LEU A 298 94.81 -9.24 48.95
C LEU A 298 93.60 -8.67 49.69
N LEU A 299 93.77 -7.68 50.58
CA LEU A 299 92.63 -7.07 51.26
C LEU A 299 91.78 -6.20 50.32
N ARG A 300 92.41 -5.46 49.40
CA ARG A 300 91.72 -4.69 48.34
C ARG A 300 91.10 -5.58 47.26
N LEU A 301 91.76 -6.67 46.88
CA LEU A 301 91.21 -7.66 45.97
C LEU A 301 90.07 -8.40 46.66
N LYS A 302 90.18 -8.71 47.96
CA LYS A 302 89.09 -9.27 48.76
C LYS A 302 87.88 -8.34 48.78
N THR A 303 88.00 -7.07 49.19
CA THR A 303 86.83 -6.18 49.20
C THR A 303 86.27 -5.87 47.81
N LYS A 304 87.12 -5.88 46.76
CA LYS A 304 86.68 -5.77 45.36
C LYS A 304 86.05 -7.06 44.82
N GLN A 305 86.45 -8.23 45.33
CA GLN A 305 85.81 -9.53 45.03
C GLN A 305 84.54 -9.71 45.85
N GLU A 306 84.45 -9.17 47.07
CA GLU A 306 83.22 -9.13 47.87
C GLU A 306 82.22 -8.13 47.26
N SER A 307 82.66 -6.97 46.75
CA SER A 307 81.81 -6.08 45.98
C SER A 307 81.43 -6.69 44.63
N GLN A 308 82.34 -7.36 43.92
CA GLN A 308 82.01 -8.08 42.69
C GLN A 308 81.11 -9.30 42.93
N CYS A 309 81.21 -9.99 44.07
CA CYS A 309 80.26 -11.01 44.47
C CYS A 309 78.90 -10.41 44.84
N ALA A 310 78.85 -9.26 45.52
CA ALA A 310 77.58 -8.55 45.76
C ALA A 310 76.95 -8.07 44.44
N ASP A 311 77.73 -7.47 43.53
CA ASP A 311 77.31 -7.10 42.18
C ASP A 311 76.86 -8.31 41.37
N LEU A 312 77.52 -9.47 41.50
CA LEU A 312 77.17 -10.70 40.80
C LEU A 312 75.97 -11.41 41.45
N GLU A 313 75.77 -11.34 42.76
CA GLU A 313 74.59 -11.85 43.46
C GLU A 313 73.37 -10.96 43.19
N GLU A 314 73.56 -9.65 43.10
CA GLU A 314 72.48 -8.74 42.72
C GLU A 314 72.17 -8.83 41.22
N ARG A 315 73.19 -8.93 40.34
CA ARG A 315 72.98 -9.29 38.94
C ARG A 315 72.31 -10.65 38.81
N LEU A 316 72.71 -11.67 39.57
CA LEU A 316 72.07 -12.98 39.56
C LEU A 316 70.62 -12.92 40.07
N LYS A 317 70.31 -12.08 41.07
CA LYS A 317 68.91 -11.83 41.48
C LYS A 317 68.12 -11.12 40.39
N ARG A 318 68.64 -10.04 39.80
CA ARG A 318 68.02 -9.33 38.67
C ARG A 318 67.88 -10.24 37.43
N GLU A 319 68.82 -11.16 37.21
CA GLU A 319 68.84 -12.13 36.12
C GLU A 319 67.93 -13.33 36.38
N ILE A 320 67.73 -13.74 37.64
CA ILE A 320 66.68 -14.69 38.06
C ILE A 320 65.30 -14.03 37.93
N GLU A 321 65.14 -12.77 38.32
CA GLU A 321 63.89 -12.03 38.09
C GLU A 321 63.61 -11.82 36.61
N LEU A 322 64.63 -11.45 35.82
CA LEU A 322 64.53 -11.35 34.36
C LEU A 322 64.24 -12.71 33.74
N ARG A 323 64.87 -13.80 34.19
CA ARG A 323 64.49 -15.17 33.79
C ARG A 323 63.06 -15.50 34.16
N GLN A 324 62.59 -15.19 35.36
CA GLN A 324 61.20 -15.48 35.75
C GLN A 324 60.18 -14.57 35.04
N LYS A 325 60.56 -13.35 34.65
CA LYS A 325 59.77 -12.48 33.77
C LYS A 325 59.77 -13.05 32.35
N LEU A 326 60.94 -13.35 31.79
CA LEU A 326 61.12 -13.99 30.48
C LEU A 326 60.49 -15.37 30.39
N GLU A 327 60.44 -16.20 31.43
CA GLU A 327 59.75 -17.49 31.44
C GLU A 327 58.23 -17.32 31.49
N ARG A 328 57.72 -16.22 32.05
CA ARG A 328 56.30 -15.83 31.95
C ARG A 328 55.99 -15.24 30.57
N GLU A 329 56.88 -14.42 30.03
CA GLU A 329 56.81 -13.87 28.67
C GLU A 329 56.86 -15.00 27.63
N ILE A 330 57.77 -15.96 27.81
CA ILE A 330 57.91 -17.15 26.96
C ILE A 330 56.67 -18.02 27.10
N ARG A 331 56.13 -18.30 28.29
CA ARG A 331 54.86 -19.07 28.38
C ARG A 331 53.67 -18.33 27.78
N ARG A 332 53.63 -17.00 27.86
CA ARG A 332 52.62 -16.17 27.17
C ARG A 332 52.79 -16.26 25.66
N LEU A 333 54.02 -16.09 25.16
CA LEU A 333 54.37 -16.17 23.74
C LEU A 333 54.27 -17.59 23.18
N GLU A 334 54.46 -18.64 23.99
CA GLU A 334 54.22 -20.04 23.65
C GLU A 334 52.72 -20.30 23.55
N GLY A 335 51.91 -19.71 24.44
CA GLY A 335 50.44 -19.70 24.32
C GLY A 335 49.98 -18.96 23.07
N GLU A 336 50.47 -17.75 22.83
CA GLU A 336 50.17 -16.97 21.61
C GLU A 336 50.68 -17.67 20.34
N VAL A 337 51.81 -18.38 20.38
CA VAL A 337 52.31 -19.22 19.27
C VAL A 337 51.49 -20.50 19.13
N GLN A 338 50.93 -21.06 20.20
CA GLN A 338 50.02 -22.20 20.15
C GLN A 338 48.67 -21.77 19.52
N GLU A 339 48.08 -20.67 19.97
CA GLU A 339 46.87 -20.08 19.37
C GLU A 339 47.11 -19.65 17.91
N LEU A 340 48.25 -19.03 17.60
CA LEU A 340 48.62 -18.70 16.21
C LEU A 340 48.92 -19.93 15.36
N ARG A 341 49.37 -21.06 15.95
CA ARG A 341 49.50 -22.34 15.23
C ARG A 341 48.15 -22.99 14.96
N GLU A 342 47.23 -22.94 15.91
CA GLU A 342 45.87 -23.44 15.74
C GLU A 342 45.10 -22.58 14.73
N GLN A 343 45.21 -21.25 14.80
CA GLN A 343 44.72 -20.34 13.76
C GLN A 343 45.42 -20.57 12.41
N LEU A 344 46.74 -20.80 12.37
CA LEU A 344 47.45 -21.14 11.13
C LEU A 344 46.96 -22.48 10.57
N GLN A 345 46.66 -23.47 11.41
CA GLN A 345 46.12 -24.76 11.01
C GLN A 345 44.68 -24.63 10.47
N ASP A 346 43.82 -23.84 11.11
CA ASP A 346 42.50 -23.49 10.59
C ASP A 346 42.58 -22.72 9.27
N ARG A 347 43.55 -21.80 9.12
CA ARG A 347 43.80 -21.11 7.85
C ARG A 347 44.39 -22.03 6.80
N MET A 348 45.25 -22.99 7.15
CA MET A 348 45.72 -24.03 6.23
C MET A 348 44.59 -24.96 5.80
N GLN A 349 43.66 -25.32 6.70
CA GLN A 349 42.47 -26.11 6.34
C GLN A 349 41.55 -25.30 5.42
N GLN A 350 41.28 -24.02 5.73
CA GLN A 350 40.52 -23.14 4.84
C GLN A 350 41.21 -22.94 3.49
N ILE A 351 42.54 -22.83 3.45
CA ILE A 351 43.31 -22.78 2.20
C ILE A 351 43.23 -24.11 1.45
N HIS A 352 43.25 -25.25 2.13
CA HIS A 352 43.08 -26.57 1.51
C HIS A 352 41.67 -26.75 0.94
N ASP A 353 40.63 -26.39 1.69
CA ASP A 353 39.24 -26.43 1.24
C ASP A 353 39.02 -25.46 0.06
N LEU A 354 39.63 -24.27 0.11
CA LEU A 354 39.65 -23.32 -1.01
C LEU A 354 40.48 -23.81 -2.20
N GLN A 355 41.55 -24.59 -2.00
CA GLN A 355 42.31 -25.24 -3.06
C GLN A 355 41.53 -26.39 -3.71
N VAL A 356 40.76 -27.17 -2.93
CA VAL A 356 39.83 -28.18 -3.46
C VAL A 356 38.69 -27.53 -4.23
N HIS A 357 38.16 -26.40 -3.73
CA HIS A 357 37.19 -25.59 -4.48
C HIS A 357 37.82 -24.96 -5.74
N LEU A 358 39.05 -24.46 -5.69
CA LEU A 358 39.77 -23.90 -6.83
C LEU A 358 40.01 -24.98 -7.88
N ALA A 359 40.60 -26.12 -7.52
CA ALA A 359 40.84 -27.25 -8.41
C ALA A 359 39.54 -27.74 -9.07
N ARG A 360 38.42 -27.75 -8.33
CA ARG A 360 37.10 -28.09 -8.89
C ARG A 360 36.56 -27.02 -9.83
N ARG A 361 36.84 -25.74 -9.59
CA ARG A 361 36.54 -24.64 -10.54
C ARG A 361 37.50 -24.63 -11.72
N GLU A 362 38.73 -25.12 -11.59
CA GLU A 362 39.69 -25.31 -12.67
C GLU A 362 39.32 -26.53 -13.52
N GLU A 363 38.77 -27.60 -12.93
CA GLU A 363 38.16 -28.73 -13.63
C GLU A 363 36.89 -28.29 -14.37
N GLU A 364 35.99 -27.55 -13.74
CA GLU A 364 34.83 -26.94 -14.41
C GLU A 364 35.24 -25.92 -15.49
N LEU A 365 36.31 -25.15 -15.30
CA LEU A 365 36.83 -24.18 -16.27
C LEU A 365 37.53 -24.88 -17.44
N THR A 366 38.27 -25.96 -17.22
CA THR A 366 38.87 -26.76 -18.30
C THR A 366 37.80 -27.58 -19.04
N GLN A 367 36.75 -28.02 -18.36
CA GLN A 367 35.54 -28.57 -19.00
C GLN A 367 34.83 -27.48 -19.84
N ALA A 368 34.74 -26.24 -19.36
CA ALA A 368 34.18 -25.12 -20.12
C ALA A 368 35.08 -24.69 -21.28
N VAL A 369 36.41 -24.67 -21.11
CA VAL A 369 37.37 -24.36 -22.17
C VAL A 369 37.37 -25.44 -23.25
N THR A 370 37.37 -26.73 -22.88
CA THR A 370 37.25 -27.81 -23.88
C THR A 370 35.89 -27.80 -24.58
N ASN A 371 34.80 -27.47 -23.89
CA ASN A 371 33.51 -27.19 -24.54
C ASN A 371 33.63 -26.01 -25.52
N ILE A 372 34.22 -24.88 -25.12
CA ILE A 372 34.49 -23.71 -25.98
C ILE A 372 35.42 -24.06 -27.15
N GLU A 373 36.37 -24.99 -26.99
CA GLU A 373 37.22 -25.48 -28.08
C GLU A 373 36.44 -26.38 -29.04
N THR A 374 35.49 -27.20 -28.57
CA THR A 374 34.58 -27.95 -29.45
C THR A 374 33.55 -27.04 -30.13
N GLU A 375 33.07 -25.99 -29.46
CA GLU A 375 32.23 -24.94 -30.04
C GLU A 375 33.01 -24.07 -31.02
N ALA A 376 34.30 -23.81 -30.77
CA ALA A 376 35.19 -23.11 -31.69
C ALA A 376 35.53 -23.99 -32.90
N ALA A 377 35.78 -25.28 -32.71
CA ALA A 377 36.02 -26.24 -33.80
C ALA A 377 34.76 -26.41 -34.67
N THR A 378 33.59 -26.57 -34.05
CA THR A 378 32.32 -26.62 -34.80
C THR A 378 32.02 -25.27 -35.46
N LYS A 379 32.24 -24.13 -34.79
CA LYS A 379 32.18 -22.79 -35.39
C LYS A 379 33.16 -22.60 -36.54
N VAL A 380 34.35 -23.21 -36.52
CA VAL A 380 35.28 -23.22 -37.65
C VAL A 380 34.76 -24.12 -38.77
N THR A 381 34.15 -25.27 -38.48
CA THR A 381 33.47 -26.07 -39.53
C THR A 381 32.24 -25.36 -40.11
N PHE A 382 31.47 -24.64 -39.30
CA PHE A 382 30.34 -23.82 -39.76
C PHE A 382 30.80 -22.55 -40.47
N GLN A 383 31.90 -21.91 -40.08
CA GLN A 383 32.51 -20.82 -40.85
C GLN A 383 33.12 -21.32 -42.15
N ARG A 384 33.64 -22.55 -42.19
CA ARG A 384 34.07 -23.21 -43.42
C ARG A 384 32.88 -23.52 -44.31
N GLN A 385 31.79 -24.09 -43.79
CA GLN A 385 30.56 -24.32 -44.55
C GLN A 385 29.90 -23.01 -45.00
N ILE A 386 29.90 -21.96 -44.17
CA ILE A 386 29.44 -20.61 -44.56
C ILE A 386 30.35 -20.03 -45.64
N ARG A 387 31.68 -20.28 -45.62
CA ARG A 387 32.56 -19.91 -46.73
C ARG A 387 32.29 -20.76 -47.98
N GLU A 388 32.10 -22.07 -47.87
CA GLU A 388 31.74 -22.94 -48.99
C GLU A 388 30.38 -22.55 -49.60
N PHE A 389 29.41 -22.13 -48.77
CA PHE A 389 28.14 -21.55 -49.23
C PHE A 389 28.28 -20.11 -49.72
N GLN A 390 29.20 -19.30 -49.20
CA GLN A 390 29.48 -17.94 -49.72
C GLN A 390 30.21 -18.00 -51.04
N THR A 391 31.15 -18.94 -51.23
CA THR A 391 31.74 -19.26 -52.52
C THR A 391 30.67 -19.81 -53.45
N SER A 392 29.86 -20.80 -53.05
CA SER A 392 28.76 -21.27 -53.89
C SER A 392 27.68 -20.21 -54.16
N ILE A 393 27.49 -19.21 -53.30
CA ILE A 393 26.63 -18.04 -53.56
C ILE A 393 27.33 -17.04 -54.48
N GLN A 394 28.65 -16.88 -54.41
CA GLN A 394 29.42 -16.08 -55.37
C GLN A 394 29.43 -16.77 -56.73
N ASP A 395 29.69 -18.07 -56.81
CA ASP A 395 29.59 -18.91 -58.01
C ASP A 395 28.17 -18.80 -58.60
N LEU A 396 27.12 -18.91 -57.77
CA LEU A 396 25.73 -18.70 -58.21
C LEU A 396 25.39 -17.24 -58.54
N GLN A 397 26.14 -16.25 -58.03
CA GLN A 397 25.98 -14.84 -58.39
C GLN A 397 26.73 -14.52 -59.68
N ASP A 398 27.89 -15.12 -59.91
CA ASP A 398 28.69 -15.04 -61.14
C ASP A 398 28.03 -15.87 -62.26
N ASP A 399 27.36 -16.98 -61.93
CA ASP A 399 26.41 -17.68 -62.81
C ASP A 399 25.19 -16.81 -63.09
N MET A 400 24.60 -16.13 -62.09
CA MET A 400 23.47 -15.22 -62.33
C MET A 400 23.88 -13.91 -63.04
N GLU A 401 25.14 -13.48 -62.95
CA GLU A 401 25.67 -12.31 -63.66
C GLU A 401 26.17 -12.67 -65.04
N SER A 402 26.71 -13.88 -65.24
CA SER A 402 26.94 -14.45 -66.57
C SER A 402 25.63 -14.87 -67.25
N GLU A 403 24.57 -15.20 -66.51
CA GLU A 403 23.20 -15.35 -67.03
C GLU A 403 22.58 -13.98 -67.31
N LYS A 404 22.81 -12.93 -66.50
CA LYS A 404 22.40 -11.56 -66.87
C LYS A 404 23.19 -11.03 -68.06
N GLU A 405 24.47 -11.38 -68.21
CA GLU A 405 25.29 -11.08 -69.39
C GLU A 405 24.79 -11.86 -70.60
N SER A 406 24.57 -13.17 -70.49
CA SER A 406 24.07 -14.01 -71.59
C SER A 406 22.64 -13.64 -71.95
N ARG A 407 21.82 -13.21 -70.99
CA ARG A 407 20.47 -12.66 -71.20
C ARG A 407 20.51 -11.24 -71.76
N LYS A 408 21.51 -10.41 -71.42
CA LYS A 408 21.77 -9.12 -72.12
C LYS A 408 22.38 -9.33 -73.50
N ARG A 409 23.08 -10.43 -73.77
CA ARG A 409 23.55 -10.84 -75.10
C ARG A 409 22.37 -11.38 -75.89
N LEU A 410 21.54 -12.27 -75.34
CA LEU A 410 20.27 -12.72 -75.93
C LEU A 410 19.25 -11.59 -76.08
N GLU A 411 19.27 -10.52 -75.26
CA GLU A 411 18.44 -9.32 -75.47
C GLU A 411 19.05 -8.36 -76.50
N ARG A 412 20.36 -8.39 -76.73
CA ARG A 412 21.01 -7.74 -77.88
C ARG A 412 20.75 -8.54 -79.14
N GLU A 413 21.10 -9.82 -79.21
CA GLU A 413 20.74 -10.75 -80.28
C GLU A 413 19.24 -10.78 -80.55
N LYS A 414 18.35 -10.63 -79.55
CA LYS A 414 16.89 -10.49 -79.79
C LYS A 414 16.50 -9.11 -80.29
N ARG A 415 17.23 -8.04 -79.98
CA ARG A 415 17.03 -6.73 -80.64
C ARG A 415 17.59 -6.76 -82.04
N GLU A 416 18.80 -7.27 -82.26
CA GLU A 416 19.43 -7.49 -83.55
C GLU A 416 18.61 -8.46 -84.42
N LEU A 417 17.98 -9.50 -83.86
CA LEU A 417 17.03 -10.38 -84.54
C LEU A 417 15.62 -9.77 -84.67
N MET A 418 15.25 -8.75 -83.89
CA MET A 418 14.03 -7.96 -84.12
C MET A 418 14.26 -6.87 -85.16
N GLU A 419 15.44 -6.27 -85.20
CA GLU A 419 15.93 -5.33 -86.20
C GLU A 419 16.28 -6.06 -87.51
N GLU A 420 16.67 -7.35 -87.47
CA GLU A 420 16.66 -8.24 -88.63
C GLU A 420 15.26 -8.74 -88.97
N ASN A 421 14.33 -8.93 -88.03
CA ASN A 421 12.93 -9.20 -88.41
C ASN A 421 12.24 -7.95 -88.98
N GLU A 422 12.64 -6.75 -88.59
CA GLU A 422 12.18 -5.49 -89.16
C GLU A 422 12.91 -5.17 -90.46
N SER A 423 14.21 -5.47 -90.59
CA SER A 423 14.92 -5.35 -91.88
C SER A 423 14.46 -6.42 -92.88
N LEU A 424 14.21 -7.67 -92.47
CA LEU A 424 13.63 -8.71 -93.32
C LEU A 424 12.13 -8.45 -93.61
N ARG A 425 11.39 -7.78 -92.72
CA ARG A 425 10.06 -7.25 -93.06
C ARG A 425 10.15 -6.12 -94.07
N ASN A 426 11.14 -5.23 -93.94
CA ASN A 426 11.35 -4.13 -94.87
C ASN A 426 11.89 -4.64 -96.22
N GLU A 427 12.75 -5.66 -96.26
CA GLU A 427 13.15 -6.37 -97.49
C GLU A 427 12.04 -7.25 -98.08
N LEU A 428 11.05 -7.67 -97.28
CA LEU A 428 9.81 -8.28 -97.77
C LEU A 428 8.80 -7.24 -98.30
N LEU A 429 8.82 -5.99 -97.81
CA LEU A 429 8.05 -4.88 -98.39
C LEU A 429 8.72 -4.32 -99.65
N ASP A 430 10.04 -4.12 -99.63
CA ASP A 430 10.84 -3.54 -100.73
C ASP A 430 11.30 -4.58 -101.77
N ARG A 431 10.75 -5.81 -101.73
CA ARG A 431 10.72 -6.71 -102.89
C ARG A 431 9.56 -6.45 -103.85
N LYS A 432 9.56 -5.19 -104.32
CA LYS A 432 9.29 -4.76 -105.70
C LYS A 432 7.87 -4.82 -106.28
N ASP A 433 7.54 -3.66 -106.86
CA ASP A 433 6.92 -3.51 -108.18
C ASP A 433 5.44 -3.92 -108.36
N ILE A 434 4.55 -3.40 -107.49
CA ILE A 434 3.20 -3.03 -107.94
C ILE A 434 2.93 -1.53 -107.68
N ASN A 435 2.82 -0.79 -108.78
CA ASN A 435 2.10 0.48 -108.93
C ASN A 435 2.60 1.73 -108.18
N GLN A 436 3.62 2.33 -108.79
CA GLN A 436 3.61 3.62 -109.54
C GLN A 436 2.23 4.30 -109.88
N VAL A 437 1.17 4.12 -109.09
CA VAL A 437 -0.18 4.69 -109.27
C VAL A 437 -0.70 5.36 -107.99
N MET A 438 -0.20 4.97 -106.81
CA MET A 438 -0.65 5.57 -105.55
C MET A 438 -0.16 7.01 -105.32
N LEU A 439 0.91 7.45 -105.99
CA LEU A 439 1.41 8.83 -105.90
C LEU A 439 0.46 9.87 -106.52
N GLU A 440 -0.44 9.47 -107.43
CA GLU A 440 -1.52 10.32 -107.93
C GLU A 440 -2.67 10.47 -106.92
N ARG A 441 -2.74 9.59 -105.90
CA ARG A 441 -3.84 9.52 -104.94
C ARG A 441 -3.67 10.48 -103.76
N GLU A 442 -2.44 10.86 -103.43
CA GLU A 442 -2.17 11.80 -102.34
C GLU A 442 -2.71 13.21 -102.65
N LYS A 443 -2.67 13.64 -103.91
CA LYS A 443 -3.31 14.90 -104.37
C LYS A 443 -4.84 14.94 -104.25
N LYS A 444 -5.50 13.83 -103.91
CA LYS A 444 -6.94 13.81 -103.58
C LYS A 444 -7.23 13.79 -102.08
N ARG A 445 -6.24 13.50 -101.23
CA ARG A 445 -6.41 13.50 -99.77
C ARG A 445 -6.50 14.90 -99.17
N GLU A 446 -5.91 15.90 -99.81
CA GLU A 446 -6.00 17.30 -99.35
C GLU A 446 -7.43 17.85 -99.44
N GLU A 447 -8.26 17.36 -100.38
CA GLU A 447 -9.69 17.71 -100.46
C GLU A 447 -10.53 16.93 -99.42
N GLU A 448 -10.16 15.69 -99.09
CA GLU A 448 -10.83 14.85 -98.08
C GLU A 448 -10.64 15.39 -96.64
N VAL A 449 -9.54 16.11 -96.35
CA VAL A 449 -9.30 16.75 -95.04
C VAL A 449 -10.33 17.87 -94.76
N LEU A 450 -10.90 18.49 -95.80
CA LEU A 450 -11.83 19.61 -95.66
C LEU A 450 -13.27 19.15 -95.35
N THR A 451 -13.65 17.93 -95.75
CA THR A 451 -14.91 17.30 -95.32
C THR A 451 -14.81 16.69 -93.92
N LEU A 452 -13.67 16.09 -93.56
CA LEU A 452 -13.45 15.46 -92.25
C LEU A 452 -13.58 16.42 -91.05
N LYS A 453 -13.38 17.73 -91.24
CA LYS A 453 -13.60 18.72 -90.16
C LYS A 453 -15.06 18.81 -89.71
N ARG A 454 -16.02 18.72 -90.64
CA ARG A 454 -17.47 18.82 -90.31
C ARG A 454 -17.99 17.59 -89.56
N SER A 455 -17.46 16.41 -89.84
CA SER A 455 -17.77 15.20 -89.05
C SER A 455 -17.19 15.24 -87.63
N LEU A 456 -16.17 16.06 -87.38
CA LEU A 456 -15.52 16.16 -86.06
C LEU A 456 -16.33 17.02 -85.08
N GLU A 457 -17.02 18.04 -85.59
CA GLU A 457 -17.98 18.86 -84.83
C GLU A 457 -19.19 18.01 -84.40
N GLN A 458 -19.74 17.18 -85.30
CA GLN A 458 -20.88 16.31 -85.01
C GLN A 458 -20.59 15.25 -83.91
N VAL A 459 -19.39 14.68 -83.89
CA VAL A 459 -18.93 13.75 -82.83
C VAL A 459 -18.72 14.45 -81.48
N HIS A 460 -18.60 15.78 -81.45
CA HIS A 460 -18.48 16.54 -80.20
C HIS A 460 -19.83 16.64 -79.46
N GLU A 461 -20.94 16.81 -80.19
CA GLU A 461 -22.30 16.83 -79.61
C GLU A 461 -22.69 15.47 -79.01
N GLU A 462 -22.37 14.38 -79.71
CA GLU A 462 -22.58 13.01 -79.20
C GLU A 462 -21.80 12.74 -77.90
N ARG A 463 -20.60 13.32 -77.74
CA ARG A 463 -19.79 13.21 -76.51
C ARG A 463 -20.39 13.96 -75.32
N GLU A 464 -20.91 15.16 -75.51
CA GLU A 464 -21.57 15.91 -74.43
C GLU A 464 -22.80 15.15 -73.91
N SER A 465 -23.60 14.56 -74.81
CA SER A 465 -24.75 13.72 -74.45
C SER A 465 -24.38 12.56 -73.52
N ILE A 466 -23.33 11.80 -73.88
CA ILE A 466 -22.82 10.66 -73.09
C ILE A 466 -22.28 11.11 -71.72
N ILE A 467 -21.66 12.30 -71.64
CA ILE A 467 -21.19 12.88 -70.37
C ILE A 467 -22.39 13.25 -69.46
N GLY A 468 -23.50 13.71 -70.04
CA GLY A 468 -24.76 13.95 -69.33
C GLY A 468 -25.32 12.69 -68.65
N GLU A 469 -25.44 11.58 -69.39
CA GLU A 469 -25.93 10.31 -68.84
C GLU A 469 -25.03 9.75 -67.73
N LEU A 470 -23.70 9.87 -67.89
CA LEU A 470 -22.74 9.45 -66.87
C LEU A 470 -22.88 10.25 -65.57
N ARG A 471 -23.09 11.58 -65.64
CA ARG A 471 -23.35 12.41 -64.46
C ARG A 471 -24.62 11.95 -63.73
N LEU A 472 -25.70 11.65 -64.45
CA LEU A 472 -26.95 11.18 -63.86
C LEU A 472 -26.78 9.83 -63.13
N LYS A 473 -25.99 8.91 -63.69
CA LYS A 473 -25.62 7.64 -63.02
C LYS A 473 -24.82 7.86 -61.73
N TYR A 474 -23.81 8.72 -61.75
CA TYR A 474 -22.98 8.97 -60.57
C TYR A 474 -23.75 9.67 -59.44
N THR A 475 -24.64 10.63 -59.73
CA THR A 475 -25.51 11.23 -58.71
C THR A 475 -26.36 10.17 -58.02
N LYS A 476 -26.95 9.23 -58.78
CA LYS A 476 -27.79 8.16 -58.23
C LYS A 476 -26.98 7.15 -57.40
N GLN A 477 -25.76 6.82 -57.83
CA GLN A 477 -24.83 6.02 -57.02
C GLN A 477 -24.40 6.75 -55.73
N ILE A 478 -24.26 8.08 -55.75
CA ILE A 478 -24.02 8.87 -54.55
C ILE A 478 -25.23 8.83 -53.62
N GLU A 479 -26.47 8.89 -54.13
CA GLU A 479 -27.68 8.73 -53.33
C GLU A 479 -27.81 7.31 -52.73
N ASP A 480 -27.40 6.26 -53.44
CA ASP A 480 -27.38 4.88 -52.91
C ASP A 480 -26.24 4.63 -51.90
N LEU A 481 -25.03 5.17 -52.13
CA LEU A 481 -23.92 5.10 -51.17
C LEU A 481 -24.19 5.93 -49.92
N THR A 482 -24.80 7.10 -50.10
CA THR A 482 -25.48 7.85 -49.05
C THR A 482 -26.44 6.87 -48.36
N SER A 483 -27.40 6.26 -49.07
CA SER A 483 -28.38 5.28 -48.57
C SER A 483 -27.84 3.90 -48.10
N GLN A 484 -26.55 3.80 -47.77
CA GLN A 484 -25.96 2.69 -47.01
C GLN A 484 -25.29 3.14 -45.68
N PHE A 485 -24.89 4.42 -45.54
CA PHE A 485 -24.10 4.90 -44.41
C PHE A 485 -24.88 5.07 -43.07
N GLU A 486 -26.19 5.37 -43.03
CA GLU A 486 -26.96 5.35 -41.75
C GLU A 486 -27.44 3.96 -41.37
N ASN A 487 -27.59 3.00 -42.30
CA ASN A 487 -27.69 1.60 -41.87
C ASN A 487 -26.40 1.18 -41.17
N THR A 488 -25.22 1.45 -41.76
CA THR A 488 -23.96 1.16 -41.07
C THR A 488 -23.75 2.04 -39.83
N LYS A 489 -24.24 3.28 -39.76
CA LYS A 489 -24.21 4.10 -38.53
C LYS A 489 -25.13 3.55 -37.42
N LYS A 490 -26.32 3.03 -37.76
CA LYS A 490 -27.20 2.33 -36.81
C LYS A 490 -26.57 1.02 -36.34
N GLN A 491 -26.03 0.24 -37.27
CA GLN A 491 -25.28 -0.99 -36.96
C GLN A 491 -24.03 -0.69 -36.12
N PHE A 492 -23.36 0.44 -36.33
CA PHE A 492 -22.24 0.93 -35.53
C PHE A 492 -22.68 1.31 -34.11
N GLN A 493 -23.86 1.90 -33.92
CA GLN A 493 -24.41 2.13 -32.57
C GLN A 493 -24.76 0.82 -31.82
N THR A 494 -25.26 -0.21 -32.51
CA THR A 494 -25.40 -1.56 -31.89
C THR A 494 -24.04 -2.21 -31.63
N LEU A 495 -23.09 -2.12 -32.57
CA LEU A 495 -21.72 -2.64 -32.42
C LEU A 495 -20.94 -1.90 -31.33
N ILE A 496 -21.26 -0.64 -30.99
CA ILE A 496 -20.68 0.05 -29.83
C ILE A 496 -21.17 -0.60 -28.52
N LYS A 497 -22.46 -0.95 -28.42
CA LYS A 497 -23.00 -1.67 -27.25
C LYS A 497 -22.41 -3.08 -27.16
N ASP A 498 -22.36 -3.81 -28.28
CA ASP A 498 -21.74 -5.13 -28.32
C ASP A 498 -20.23 -5.08 -28.06
N ARG A 499 -19.52 -4.02 -28.49
CA ARG A 499 -18.11 -3.77 -28.15
C ARG A 499 -17.93 -3.45 -26.67
N GLN A 500 -18.84 -2.73 -26.03
CA GLN A 500 -18.79 -2.54 -24.57
C GLN A 500 -19.03 -3.85 -23.82
N GLN A 501 -20.00 -4.66 -24.27
CA GLN A 501 -20.26 -6.00 -23.74
C GLN A 501 -19.07 -6.95 -23.96
N GLN A 502 -18.43 -6.89 -25.13
CA GLN A 502 -17.20 -7.64 -25.45
C GLN A 502 -15.99 -7.11 -24.68
N GLN A 503 -15.90 -5.80 -24.39
CA GLN A 503 -14.83 -5.25 -23.57
C GLN A 503 -14.98 -5.64 -22.10
N THR A 504 -16.20 -5.72 -21.56
CA THR A 504 -16.42 -6.37 -20.25
C THR A 504 -16.09 -7.86 -20.31
N ASP A 505 -16.39 -8.54 -21.41
CA ASP A 505 -16.07 -9.95 -21.58
C ASP A 505 -14.58 -10.24 -21.71
N ILE A 506 -13.82 -9.37 -22.38
CA ILE A 506 -12.35 -9.42 -22.47
C ILE A 506 -11.74 -9.11 -21.11
N ASN A 507 -12.18 -8.07 -20.41
CA ASN A 507 -11.72 -7.80 -19.03
C ASN A 507 -12.02 -8.99 -18.10
N GLU A 508 -13.17 -9.66 -18.26
CA GLU A 508 -13.47 -10.89 -17.51
C GLU A 508 -12.62 -12.08 -17.97
N ARG A 509 -12.27 -12.21 -19.26
CA ARG A 509 -11.38 -13.26 -19.79
C ARG A 509 -9.91 -13.04 -19.41
N ASP A 510 -9.43 -11.80 -19.33
CA ASP A 510 -8.11 -11.45 -18.82
C ASP A 510 -8.02 -11.66 -17.32
N ASN A 511 -9.10 -11.38 -16.58
CA ASN A 511 -9.20 -11.80 -15.18
C ASN A 511 -9.33 -13.33 -15.07
N GLU A 512 -10.01 -14.03 -16.00
CA GLU A 512 -10.03 -15.49 -16.07
C GLU A 512 -8.62 -16.05 -16.34
N ILE A 513 -7.82 -15.44 -17.22
CA ILE A 513 -6.44 -15.84 -17.56
C ILE A 513 -5.45 -15.50 -16.45
N LYS A 514 -5.53 -14.31 -15.84
CA LYS A 514 -4.73 -13.94 -14.67
C LYS A 514 -5.10 -14.78 -13.46
N ASN A 515 -6.40 -15.06 -13.24
CA ASN A 515 -6.84 -16.03 -12.25
C ASN A 515 -6.43 -17.45 -12.61
N LEU A 516 -6.34 -17.86 -13.87
CA LEU A 516 -5.85 -19.19 -14.27
C LEU A 516 -4.34 -19.34 -14.11
N ASN A 517 -3.56 -18.27 -14.29
CA ASN A 517 -2.11 -18.30 -14.11
C ASN A 517 -1.73 -18.17 -12.62
N ILE A 518 -2.46 -17.35 -11.86
CA ILE A 518 -2.45 -17.36 -10.40
C ILE A 518 -2.91 -18.74 -9.92
N GLN A 519 -4.06 -19.27 -10.38
CA GLN A 519 -4.51 -20.63 -10.07
C GLN A 519 -3.52 -21.69 -10.51
N LYS A 520 -2.69 -21.51 -11.55
CA LYS A 520 -1.64 -22.46 -11.90
C LYS A 520 -0.55 -22.50 -10.82
N GLN A 521 -0.04 -21.33 -10.42
CA GLN A 521 0.94 -21.23 -9.33
C GLN A 521 0.34 -21.63 -7.97
N ASP A 522 -0.92 -21.30 -7.74
CA ASP A 522 -1.74 -21.75 -6.61
C ASP A 522 -2.03 -23.25 -6.71
N ILE A 523 -2.14 -23.86 -7.89
CA ILE A 523 -2.32 -25.31 -8.08
C ILE A 523 -0.98 -26.02 -7.93
N GLU A 524 0.16 -25.40 -8.22
CA GLU A 524 1.48 -25.98 -7.93
C GLU A 524 1.84 -25.87 -6.43
N ARG A 525 1.49 -24.74 -5.78
CA ARG A 525 1.55 -24.59 -4.32
C ARG A 525 0.52 -25.46 -3.61
N LYS A 526 -0.74 -25.47 -4.07
CA LYS A 526 -1.77 -26.41 -3.63
C LYS A 526 -1.45 -27.84 -4.05
N ARG A 527 -0.62 -28.15 -5.04
CA ARG A 527 -0.21 -29.56 -5.25
C ARG A 527 0.68 -30.01 -4.11
N ARG A 528 1.64 -29.18 -3.68
CA ARG A 528 2.48 -29.46 -2.51
C ARG A 528 1.68 -29.44 -1.20
N GLN A 529 0.75 -28.50 -1.05
CA GLN A 529 -0.15 -28.46 0.12
C GLN A 529 -1.27 -29.52 0.05
N LEU A 530 -1.60 -30.07 -1.11
CA LEU A 530 -2.50 -31.23 -1.28
C LEU A 530 -1.71 -32.54 -1.24
N GLU A 531 -0.41 -32.56 -1.46
CA GLU A 531 0.44 -33.73 -1.16
C GLU A 531 0.50 -33.94 0.37
N THR A 532 0.56 -32.86 1.17
CA THR A 532 0.36 -32.93 2.64
C THR A 532 -1.11 -33.00 3.06
N TYR A 533 -2.03 -32.23 2.47
CA TYR A 533 -3.46 -32.29 2.82
C TYR A 533 -4.14 -33.57 2.29
N VAL A 534 -3.56 -34.32 1.35
CA VAL A 534 -3.97 -35.71 1.06
C VAL A 534 -3.51 -36.64 2.17
N GLN A 535 -2.34 -36.44 2.79
CA GLN A 535 -1.93 -37.21 3.98
C GLN A 535 -2.86 -36.90 5.17
N GLU A 536 -3.19 -35.61 5.40
CA GLU A 536 -4.19 -35.23 6.40
C GLU A 536 -5.60 -35.73 6.04
N LEU A 537 -6.01 -35.66 4.77
CA LEU A 537 -7.28 -36.21 4.31
C LEU A 537 -7.29 -37.74 4.39
N GLN A 538 -6.16 -38.44 4.27
CA GLN A 538 -6.10 -39.89 4.51
C GLN A 538 -6.48 -40.16 5.98
N HIS A 539 -5.98 -39.34 6.91
CA HIS A 539 -6.30 -39.43 8.33
C HIS A 539 -7.76 -39.05 8.61
N LYS A 540 -8.20 -37.87 8.13
CA LYS A 540 -9.57 -37.36 8.26
C LYS A 540 -10.59 -38.22 7.49
N TYR A 541 -10.19 -38.95 6.46
CA TYR A 541 -11.01 -39.93 5.75
C TYR A 541 -11.17 -41.20 6.58
N ASN A 542 -10.12 -41.68 7.25
CA ASN A 542 -10.24 -42.82 8.17
C ASN A 542 -11.12 -42.48 9.39
N ASP A 543 -11.03 -41.26 9.91
CA ASP A 543 -11.93 -40.79 10.98
C ASP A 543 -13.35 -40.45 10.46
N SER A 544 -13.48 -40.01 9.21
CA SER A 544 -14.78 -39.85 8.54
C SER A 544 -15.43 -41.19 8.20
N GLU A 545 -14.68 -42.24 7.86
CA GLU A 545 -15.17 -43.62 7.74
C GLU A 545 -15.69 -44.13 9.09
N ARG A 546 -15.00 -43.84 10.20
CA ARG A 546 -15.47 -44.15 11.57
C ARG A 546 -16.76 -43.40 11.92
N LEU A 547 -16.80 -42.08 11.69
CA LEU A 547 -18.01 -41.27 11.90
C LEU A 547 -19.15 -41.69 10.95
N LYS A 548 -18.83 -42.14 9.73
CA LYS A 548 -19.79 -42.68 8.75
C LYS A 548 -20.34 -44.02 9.20
N THR A 549 -19.54 -44.93 9.75
CA THR A 549 -20.08 -46.18 10.33
C THR A 549 -20.93 -45.89 11.56
N GLU A 550 -20.47 -45.03 12.48
CA GLU A 550 -21.31 -44.59 13.61
C GLU A 550 -22.62 -43.94 13.16
N ASN A 551 -22.59 -43.15 12.08
CA ASN A 551 -23.78 -42.47 11.57
C ASN A 551 -24.67 -43.41 10.74
N ILE A 552 -24.13 -44.47 10.13
CA ILE A 552 -24.91 -45.58 9.56
C ILE A 552 -25.63 -46.33 10.69
N ASP A 553 -24.95 -46.62 11.80
CA ASP A 553 -25.57 -47.26 12.98
C ASP A 553 -26.68 -46.38 13.58
N LYS A 554 -26.47 -45.06 13.68
CA LYS A 554 -27.49 -44.09 14.11
C LYS A 554 -28.64 -43.98 13.12
N LEU A 555 -28.37 -44.03 11.82
CA LEU A 555 -29.38 -43.95 10.76
C LEU A 555 -30.19 -45.24 10.66
N GLN A 556 -29.61 -46.42 10.90
CA GLN A 556 -30.36 -47.67 11.07
C GLN A 556 -31.30 -47.61 12.28
N ARG A 557 -30.86 -47.05 13.42
CA ARG A 557 -31.75 -46.83 14.58
C ARG A 557 -32.89 -45.88 14.23
N TYR A 558 -32.60 -44.74 13.60
CA TYR A 558 -33.65 -43.83 13.16
C TYR A 558 -34.57 -44.42 12.09
N GLN A 559 -34.10 -45.35 11.24
CA GLN A 559 -34.97 -46.12 10.34
C GLN A 559 -35.89 -47.06 11.13
N GLN A 560 -35.39 -47.75 12.16
CA GLN A 560 -36.22 -48.57 13.06
C GLN A 560 -37.23 -47.72 13.85
N ASP A 561 -36.84 -46.54 14.32
CA ASP A 561 -37.74 -45.58 14.98
C ASP A 561 -38.82 -45.08 13.99
N ILE A 562 -38.44 -44.76 12.75
CA ILE A 562 -39.39 -44.34 11.69
C ILE A 562 -40.31 -45.50 11.29
N GLU A 563 -39.83 -46.73 11.20
CA GLU A 563 -40.65 -47.92 10.94
C GLU A 563 -41.63 -48.18 12.10
N SER A 564 -41.20 -47.99 13.35
CA SER A 564 -42.07 -48.07 14.53
C SER A 564 -43.11 -46.94 14.57
N ILE A 565 -42.74 -45.71 14.21
CA ILE A 565 -43.65 -44.56 14.13
C ILE A 565 -44.64 -44.73 12.98
N ASN A 566 -44.21 -45.26 11.83
CA ASN A 566 -45.10 -45.58 10.71
C ASN A 566 -46.06 -46.72 11.05
N ALA A 567 -45.63 -47.75 11.78
CA ALA A 567 -46.52 -48.80 12.28
C ALA A 567 -47.58 -48.23 13.25
N ALA A 568 -47.17 -47.37 14.18
CA ALA A 568 -48.10 -46.66 15.07
C ALA A 568 -49.04 -45.71 14.32
N PHE A 569 -48.55 -45.00 13.29
CA PHE A 569 -49.35 -44.14 12.43
C PHE A 569 -50.42 -44.93 11.69
N ILE A 570 -50.05 -46.04 11.02
CA ILE A 570 -50.98 -46.95 10.34
C ILE A 570 -52.02 -47.49 11.33
N GLU A 571 -51.64 -47.83 12.56
CA GLU A 571 -52.60 -48.25 13.57
C GLU A 571 -53.57 -47.12 13.96
N THR A 572 -53.10 -45.88 14.12
CA THR A 572 -53.97 -44.73 14.38
C THR A 572 -54.86 -44.37 13.19
N GLU A 573 -54.39 -44.54 11.95
CA GLU A 573 -55.16 -44.34 10.74
C GLU A 573 -56.25 -45.41 10.59
N GLN A 574 -55.95 -46.67 10.89
CA GLN A 574 -56.96 -47.74 10.93
C GLN A 574 -58.00 -47.50 12.04
N ARG A 575 -57.59 -47.02 13.22
CA ARG A 575 -58.54 -46.58 14.27
C ARG A 575 -59.39 -45.42 13.79
N ALA A 576 -58.82 -44.42 13.11
CA ALA A 576 -59.55 -43.29 12.55
C ALA A 576 -60.57 -43.71 11.48
N GLN A 577 -60.18 -44.56 10.52
CA GLN A 577 -61.09 -45.13 9.51
C GLN A 577 -62.20 -45.98 10.14
N ASN A 578 -61.90 -46.73 11.22
CA ASN A 578 -62.93 -47.47 11.94
C ASN A 578 -63.89 -46.54 12.70
N HIS A 579 -63.40 -45.46 13.31
CA HIS A 579 -64.26 -44.42 13.89
C HIS A 579 -65.10 -43.69 12.84
N GLU A 580 -64.55 -43.40 11.66
CA GLU A 580 -65.29 -42.81 10.54
C GLU A 580 -66.40 -43.74 10.03
N ARG A 581 -66.13 -45.05 9.92
CA ARG A 581 -67.16 -46.09 9.67
C ARG A 581 -68.22 -46.15 10.77
N THR A 582 -67.82 -45.97 12.03
CA THR A 582 -68.78 -45.93 13.15
C THR A 582 -69.64 -44.66 13.09
N ILE A 583 -69.06 -43.52 12.70
CA ILE A 583 -69.77 -42.24 12.52
C ILE A 583 -70.71 -42.29 11.32
N THR A 584 -70.37 -42.98 10.23
CA THR A 584 -71.29 -43.17 9.09
C THR A 584 -72.42 -44.13 9.43
N MET A 585 -72.17 -45.23 10.14
CA MET A 585 -73.24 -46.07 10.71
C MET A 585 -74.15 -45.26 11.63
N LEU A 586 -73.62 -44.55 12.63
CA LEU A 586 -74.42 -43.74 13.56
C LEU A 586 -75.19 -42.61 12.86
N ARG A 587 -74.73 -42.12 11.70
CA ARG A 587 -75.50 -41.19 10.85
C ARG A 587 -76.65 -41.88 10.14
N GLN A 588 -76.48 -43.13 9.67
CA GLN A 588 -77.58 -43.94 9.15
C GLN A 588 -78.57 -44.28 10.27
N ASP A 589 -78.13 -44.70 11.45
CA ASP A 589 -78.98 -44.96 12.61
C ASP A 589 -79.81 -43.71 12.99
N ILE A 590 -79.20 -42.52 12.99
CA ILE A 590 -79.90 -41.25 13.22
C ILE A 590 -80.90 -40.93 12.09
N GLN A 591 -80.57 -41.25 10.84
CA GLN A 591 -81.45 -41.02 9.69
C GLN A 591 -82.66 -41.99 9.70
N GLU A 592 -82.44 -43.27 10.01
CA GLU A 592 -83.50 -44.25 10.24
C GLU A 592 -84.36 -43.88 11.45
N LEU A 593 -83.78 -43.36 12.55
CA LEU A 593 -84.55 -42.83 13.68
C LEU A 593 -85.36 -41.57 13.31
N GLN A 594 -84.87 -40.73 12.38
CA GLN A 594 -85.62 -39.58 11.86
C GLN A 594 -86.76 -40.02 10.92
N GLU A 595 -86.56 -41.04 10.09
CA GLU A 595 -87.62 -41.61 9.25
C GLU A 595 -88.67 -42.34 10.11
N ASN A 596 -88.26 -43.13 11.10
CA ASN A 596 -89.17 -43.72 12.10
C ASN A 596 -89.93 -42.65 12.89
N LEU A 597 -89.31 -41.52 13.24
CA LEU A 597 -90.00 -40.40 13.89
C LEU A 597 -91.00 -39.71 12.95
N GLN A 598 -90.75 -39.66 11.63
CA GLN A 598 -91.72 -39.19 10.65
C GLN A 598 -92.87 -40.20 10.47
N GLU A 599 -92.58 -41.50 10.44
CA GLU A 599 -93.56 -42.59 10.39
C GLU A 599 -94.44 -42.59 11.67
N GLU A 600 -93.86 -42.43 12.86
CA GLU A 600 -94.61 -42.26 14.10
C GLU A 600 -95.47 -40.99 14.08
N ASN A 601 -94.97 -39.84 13.58
CA ASN A 601 -95.79 -38.64 13.45
C ASN A 601 -96.93 -38.83 12.43
N ARG A 602 -96.72 -39.62 11.38
CA ARG A 602 -97.74 -39.99 10.39
C ARG A 602 -98.78 -40.95 10.98
N GLN A 603 -98.36 -41.93 11.77
CA GLN A 603 -99.24 -42.82 12.53
C GLN A 603 -100.02 -42.04 13.61
N LYS A 604 -99.36 -41.12 14.32
CA LYS A 604 -99.97 -40.21 15.30
C LYS A 604 -100.99 -39.29 14.66
N MET A 605 -100.74 -38.76 13.47
CA MET A 605 -101.74 -38.03 12.67
C MET A 605 -102.92 -38.93 12.26
N ASN A 606 -102.69 -40.17 11.84
CA ASN A 606 -103.76 -41.14 11.55
C ASN A 606 -104.56 -41.54 12.81
N VAL A 607 -103.93 -41.58 13.98
CA VAL A 607 -104.61 -41.73 15.28
C VAL A 607 -105.38 -40.46 15.63
N LEU A 608 -104.89 -39.27 15.28
CA LEU A 608 -105.59 -37.99 15.47
C LEU A 608 -106.83 -37.86 14.58
N THR A 609 -106.81 -38.32 13.33
CA THR A 609 -108.02 -38.40 12.50
C THR A 609 -109.01 -39.45 12.99
N LYS A 610 -108.54 -40.61 13.49
CA LYS A 610 -109.42 -41.59 14.14
C LYS A 610 -110.00 -41.08 15.46
N LEU A 611 -109.20 -40.38 16.26
CA LEU A 611 -109.64 -39.73 17.50
C LEU A 611 -110.73 -38.71 17.15
N ARG A 612 -110.50 -37.86 16.15
CA ARG A 612 -111.49 -36.89 15.67
C ARG A 612 -112.78 -37.56 15.20
N GLN A 613 -112.71 -38.66 14.45
CA GLN A 613 -113.89 -39.46 14.08
C GLN A 613 -114.62 -40.05 15.30
N THR A 614 -113.91 -40.43 16.36
CA THR A 614 -114.54 -40.86 17.63
C THR A 614 -115.02 -39.68 18.49
N GLU A 615 -114.46 -38.48 18.36
CA GLU A 615 -114.93 -37.25 18.98
C GLU A 615 -116.19 -36.73 18.29
N ASP A 616 -116.27 -36.83 16.97
CA ASP A 616 -117.47 -36.53 16.17
C ASP A 616 -118.62 -37.49 16.59
N LEU A 617 -118.36 -38.80 16.69
CA LEU A 617 -119.32 -39.79 17.23
C LEU A 617 -119.64 -39.56 18.73
N LEU A 618 -118.69 -39.08 19.53
CA LEU A 618 -118.93 -38.74 20.93
C LEU A 618 -119.82 -37.50 21.04
N ASN A 619 -119.70 -36.54 20.13
CA ASN A 619 -120.57 -35.37 20.08
C ASN A 619 -121.96 -35.74 19.56
N GLU A 620 -122.07 -36.60 18.54
CA GLU A 620 -123.36 -37.15 18.07
C GLU A 620 -124.09 -37.96 19.17
N LEU A 621 -123.35 -38.52 20.13
CA LEU A 621 -123.89 -39.15 21.36
C LEU A 621 -124.14 -38.17 22.52
N LYS A 622 -123.51 -36.97 22.53
CA LYS A 622 -123.81 -35.89 23.48
C LYS A 622 -125.03 -35.09 23.07
N ASP A 623 -125.23 -34.83 21.78
CA ASP A 623 -126.45 -34.19 21.28
C ASP A 623 -127.69 -35.03 21.69
N GLN A 624 -127.56 -36.37 21.63
CA GLN A 624 -128.57 -37.33 22.13
C GLN A 624 -128.70 -37.39 23.67
N LEU A 625 -127.77 -36.80 24.43
CA LEU A 625 -127.80 -36.68 25.89
C LEU A 625 -128.35 -35.32 26.31
N ASP A 626 -127.99 -34.25 25.61
CA ASP A 626 -128.49 -32.89 25.82
C ASP A 626 -129.99 -32.81 25.46
N ASP A 627 -130.44 -33.53 24.42
CA ASP A 627 -131.85 -33.86 24.13
C ASP A 627 -132.59 -34.56 25.31
N LYS A 628 -131.86 -35.11 26.28
CA LYS A 628 -132.41 -35.69 27.53
C LYS A 628 -132.24 -34.79 28.75
N GLU A 629 -131.26 -33.88 28.76
CA GLU A 629 -131.09 -32.91 29.83
C GLU A 629 -132.03 -31.70 29.67
N GLU A 630 -132.42 -31.32 28.44
CA GLU A 630 -133.48 -30.32 28.20
C GLU A 630 -134.85 -30.72 28.76
N GLU A 631 -135.16 -32.03 28.78
CA GLU A 631 -136.37 -32.55 29.46
C GLU A 631 -136.27 -32.42 31.00
N ARG A 632 -135.05 -32.39 31.57
CA ARG A 632 -134.84 -32.25 33.02
C ARG A 632 -134.82 -30.78 33.47
N HIS A 633 -134.26 -29.88 32.67
CA HIS A 633 -134.24 -28.44 32.97
C HIS A 633 -135.64 -27.80 33.02
N LYS A 634 -136.66 -28.45 32.44
CA LYS A 634 -138.08 -28.05 32.57
C LYS A 634 -138.66 -28.26 33.98
N THR A 635 -137.95 -28.96 34.89
CA THR A 635 -138.41 -29.17 36.29
C THR A 635 -137.73 -28.29 37.35
N ASP A 636 -136.46 -27.91 37.20
CA ASP A 636 -135.74 -27.14 38.24
C ASP A 636 -136.10 -25.63 38.29
N GLY A 637 -136.76 -25.12 37.24
CA GLY A 637 -137.23 -23.72 37.15
C GLY A 637 -138.33 -23.31 38.16
N LYS A 638 -138.58 -24.10 39.21
CA LYS A 638 -139.59 -23.85 40.26
C LYS A 638 -139.03 -23.68 41.67
N LEU A 639 -137.73 -23.88 41.92
CA LEU A 639 -137.15 -23.67 43.26
C LEU A 639 -136.28 -22.41 43.41
N GLN A 640 -136.14 -21.61 42.36
CA GLN A 640 -135.44 -20.31 42.40
C GLN A 640 -136.29 -19.17 43.04
N GLN A 641 -137.22 -19.51 43.95
CA GLN A 641 -138.21 -18.57 44.49
C GLN A 641 -138.26 -18.45 46.02
N LEU A 642 -137.37 -19.14 46.76
CA LEU A 642 -137.29 -19.05 48.22
C LEU A 642 -135.84 -18.84 48.71
N THR A 643 -135.59 -17.62 49.21
CA THR A 643 -134.53 -17.21 50.16
C THR A 643 -133.07 -17.59 49.84
N GLN A 644 -132.12 -16.67 49.64
CA GLN A 644 -132.12 -15.21 49.88
C GLN A 644 -132.60 -14.79 51.27
N GLN A 645 -131.95 -15.27 52.34
CA GLN A 645 -131.95 -14.65 53.68
C GLN A 645 -130.82 -15.25 54.53
N ASN A 646 -130.07 -14.40 55.27
CA ASN A 646 -128.88 -14.72 56.08
C ASN A 646 -127.69 -15.26 55.24
N THR A 647 -126.58 -14.56 54.99
CA THR A 647 -125.95 -13.37 55.61
C THR A 647 -125.56 -13.53 57.09
N GLU A 648 -124.53 -12.79 57.52
CA GLU A 648 -123.97 -12.69 58.88
C GLU A 648 -123.61 -14.00 59.63
N LEU A 649 -122.32 -14.39 59.63
CA LEU A 649 -121.49 -14.55 60.85
C LEU A 649 -120.00 -14.93 60.57
N ARG A 650 -119.05 -14.48 61.41
CA ARG A 650 -117.57 -14.63 61.26
C ARG A 650 -116.83 -14.96 62.60
N ARG A 651 -115.87 -15.92 62.58
CA ARG A 651 -114.46 -15.90 63.16
C ARG A 651 -114.10 -15.88 64.70
N GLN A 652 -113.09 -16.68 65.19
CA GLN A 652 -112.21 -16.65 66.45
C GLN A 652 -111.28 -17.94 66.57
N ALA A 653 -110.36 -18.30 67.53
CA ALA A 653 -109.32 -17.75 68.49
C ALA A 653 -108.64 -18.92 69.35
N GLU A 654 -107.58 -18.94 70.23
CA GLU A 654 -106.22 -18.29 70.48
C GLU A 654 -105.36 -18.86 71.71
N GLN A 655 -104.02 -18.58 71.84
CA GLN A 655 -103.06 -18.50 73.04
C GLN A 655 -102.51 -19.77 73.85
N VAL A 656 -101.49 -19.80 74.80
CA VAL A 656 -100.05 -19.27 74.96
C VAL A 656 -99.25 -19.78 76.27
N ASN A 657 -97.93 -19.47 76.49
CA ASN A 657 -96.98 -19.53 77.72
C ASN A 657 -96.17 -20.83 78.16
N VAL A 658 -95.03 -20.95 78.95
CA VAL A 658 -93.90 -20.14 79.65
C VAL A 658 -93.70 -20.47 81.20
N GLU A 659 -92.58 -20.50 82.04
CA GLU A 659 -91.11 -20.10 82.21
C GLU A 659 -90.31 -20.85 83.40
N GLN A 660 -88.97 -20.63 83.73
CA GLN A 660 -88.28 -20.56 85.11
C GLN A 660 -86.67 -20.61 85.30
N MET A 661 -86.06 -19.79 86.22
CA MET A 661 -84.72 -19.83 87.03
C MET A 661 -83.57 -18.74 86.86
N GLU A 662 -83.06 -18.03 87.93
CA GLU A 662 -81.73 -17.27 88.03
C GLU A 662 -81.27 -16.81 89.48
N GLU A 663 -79.96 -16.85 89.86
CA GLU A 663 -79.16 -15.87 90.71
C GLU A 663 -77.63 -16.27 90.81
N LEU A 664 -76.73 -15.42 91.39
CA LEU A 664 -75.61 -15.70 92.38
C LEU A 664 -74.50 -14.58 92.46
N ARG A 665 -74.77 -13.27 92.30
CA ARG A 665 -73.84 -12.38 91.54
C ARG A 665 -72.84 -11.39 92.22
N ARG A 666 -72.69 -11.28 93.56
CA ARG A 666 -72.47 -9.93 94.19
C ARG A 666 -71.13 -9.44 94.82
N GLN A 667 -69.97 -10.12 94.81
CA GLN A 667 -68.80 -9.71 95.64
C GLN A 667 -67.61 -8.94 94.97
N LEU A 668 -67.49 -8.87 93.65
CA LEU A 668 -66.23 -8.56 92.90
C LEU A 668 -65.70 -7.10 92.85
N GLN A 669 -66.19 -6.16 93.66
CA GLN A 669 -66.15 -4.73 93.25
C GLN A 669 -64.88 -3.90 93.59
N ARG A 670 -64.07 -4.26 94.62
CA ARG A 670 -63.19 -3.28 95.31
C ARG A 670 -61.76 -3.11 94.81
N GLU A 671 -61.18 -4.06 94.07
CA GLU A 671 -59.75 -3.99 93.66
C GLU A 671 -59.48 -3.03 92.49
N LYS A 672 -60.52 -2.31 92.04
CA LYS A 672 -60.59 -1.61 90.75
C LYS A 672 -59.84 -0.27 90.70
N GLU A 673 -59.72 0.45 91.83
CA GLU A 673 -59.47 1.90 91.78
C GLU A 673 -58.00 2.30 91.68
N THR A 674 -57.08 1.59 92.35
CA THR A 674 -55.65 1.97 92.41
C THR A 674 -54.96 1.91 91.04
N ILE A 675 -55.41 0.99 90.17
CA ILE A 675 -54.88 0.76 88.82
C ILE A 675 -55.13 1.97 87.89
N LEU A 676 -56.14 2.81 88.19
CA LEU A 676 -56.63 3.83 87.26
C LEU A 676 -55.68 5.01 87.04
N LYS A 677 -54.80 5.35 87.99
CA LYS A 677 -53.94 6.55 87.87
C LYS A 677 -52.71 6.36 87.00
N GLN A 678 -51.95 5.28 87.18
CA GLN A 678 -50.77 5.02 86.33
C GLN A 678 -51.16 4.83 84.86
N LEU A 679 -52.35 4.25 84.65
CA LEU A 679 -52.99 4.07 83.36
C LEU A 679 -53.28 5.41 82.61
N ASP A 680 -53.41 6.55 83.29
CA ASP A 680 -53.75 7.83 82.64
C ASP A 680 -52.54 8.58 82.06
N ASP A 681 -51.37 8.50 82.71
CA ASP A 681 -50.13 9.08 82.16
C ASP A 681 -49.61 8.27 80.95
N GLU A 682 -49.69 6.93 81.01
CA GLU A 682 -49.37 6.07 79.86
C GLU A 682 -50.31 6.31 78.66
N LYS A 683 -51.61 6.54 78.91
CA LYS A 683 -52.56 6.95 77.86
C LYS A 683 -52.10 8.22 77.17
N LEU A 684 -51.64 9.24 77.91
CA LEU A 684 -51.28 10.52 77.29
C LEU A 684 -50.08 10.38 76.34
N ILE A 685 -49.06 9.59 76.69
CA ILE A 685 -47.93 9.31 75.80
C ILE A 685 -48.40 8.47 74.60
N ASN A 686 -49.20 7.42 74.83
CA ASN A 686 -49.79 6.62 73.75
C ASN A 686 -50.60 7.45 72.76
N THR A 687 -51.44 8.40 73.21
CA THR A 687 -52.25 9.27 72.33
C THR A 687 -51.42 10.21 71.44
N LYS A 688 -50.14 10.46 71.76
CA LYS A 688 -49.22 11.22 70.90
C LYS A 688 -48.54 10.31 69.87
N ILE A 689 -48.03 9.16 70.31
CA ILE A 689 -47.38 8.18 69.42
C ILE A 689 -48.38 7.62 68.41
N THR A 690 -49.58 7.21 68.86
CA THR A 690 -50.65 6.75 67.96
C THR A 690 -51.03 7.80 66.92
N LYS A 691 -51.16 9.09 67.28
CA LYS A 691 -51.46 10.16 66.30
C LYS A 691 -50.33 10.36 65.28
N SER A 692 -49.06 10.18 65.66
CA SER A 692 -47.95 10.25 64.71
C SER A 692 -47.90 9.03 63.79
N ASN A 693 -48.09 7.83 64.35
CA ASN A 693 -48.17 6.59 63.57
C ASN A 693 -49.38 6.59 62.62
N GLN A 694 -50.51 7.17 63.05
CA GLN A 694 -51.71 7.31 62.24
C GLN A 694 -51.52 8.31 61.09
N LYS A 695 -50.73 9.38 61.29
CA LYS A 695 -50.30 10.24 60.17
C LYS A 695 -49.44 9.47 59.17
N PHE A 696 -48.33 8.87 59.61
CA PHE A 696 -47.47 8.10 58.69
C PHE A 696 -48.20 6.92 58.03
N SER A 697 -49.15 6.29 58.71
CA SER A 697 -50.00 5.24 58.13
C SER A 697 -50.95 5.79 57.06
N ASN A 698 -51.45 7.01 57.20
CA ASN A 698 -52.25 7.67 56.17
C ASN A 698 -51.36 8.10 54.99
N ASP A 699 -50.22 8.75 55.25
CA ASP A 699 -49.28 9.18 54.21
C ASP A 699 -48.78 7.97 53.37
N ILE A 700 -48.52 6.83 54.01
CA ILE A 700 -48.16 5.57 53.34
C ILE A 700 -49.36 4.98 52.57
N ALA A 701 -50.58 5.06 53.11
CA ALA A 701 -51.78 4.58 52.41
C ALA A 701 -52.04 5.42 51.14
N ASP A 702 -51.97 6.75 51.23
CA ASP A 702 -52.17 7.66 50.11
C ASP A 702 -51.11 7.43 49.01
N ILE A 703 -49.82 7.33 49.38
CA ILE A 703 -48.73 7.00 48.43
C ILE A 703 -48.92 5.60 47.81
N THR A 704 -49.44 4.62 48.57
CA THR A 704 -49.73 3.28 48.06
C THR A 704 -50.88 3.32 47.04
N VAL A 705 -51.95 4.05 47.33
CA VAL A 705 -53.07 4.27 46.41
C VAL A 705 -52.64 5.01 45.15
N GLU A 706 -51.75 6.00 45.24
CA GLU A 706 -51.16 6.64 44.05
C GLU A 706 -50.29 5.66 43.24
N LEU A 707 -49.46 4.83 43.89
CA LEU A 707 -48.66 3.80 43.23
C LEU A 707 -49.53 2.75 42.52
N GLU A 708 -50.62 2.31 43.14
CA GLU A 708 -51.58 1.38 42.53
C GLU A 708 -52.35 2.03 41.37
N ARG A 709 -52.70 3.32 41.49
CA ARG A 709 -53.29 4.11 40.41
C ARG A 709 -52.33 4.24 39.22
N TYR A 710 -51.06 4.57 39.45
CA TYR A 710 -50.05 4.63 38.40
C TYR A 710 -49.78 3.26 37.75
N ARG A 711 -49.67 2.19 38.54
CA ARG A 711 -49.55 0.81 38.02
C ARG A 711 -50.76 0.43 37.15
N THR A 712 -51.96 0.79 37.57
CA THR A 712 -53.20 0.55 36.82
C THR A 712 -53.22 1.35 35.51
N ILE A 713 -52.77 2.60 35.52
CA ILE A 713 -52.63 3.42 34.31
C ILE A 713 -51.62 2.78 33.34
N VAL A 714 -50.42 2.40 33.79
CA VAL A 714 -49.40 1.75 32.95
C VAL A 714 -49.91 0.43 32.38
N GLN A 715 -50.52 -0.43 33.18
CA GLN A 715 -51.11 -1.69 32.70
C GLN A 715 -52.23 -1.47 31.67
N ASN A 716 -53.00 -0.38 31.79
CA ASN A 716 -54.05 -0.05 30.82
C ASN A 716 -53.47 0.53 29.52
N VAL A 717 -52.39 1.32 29.59
CA VAL A 717 -51.64 1.79 28.42
C VAL A 717 -50.96 0.62 27.70
N GLU A 718 -50.32 -0.31 28.42
CA GLU A 718 -49.76 -1.53 27.81
C GLU A 718 -50.83 -2.40 27.12
N LYS A 719 -52.00 -2.56 27.73
CA LYS A 719 -53.13 -3.29 27.12
C LYS A 719 -53.66 -2.57 25.87
N GLN A 720 -53.67 -1.23 25.88
CA GLN A 720 -54.04 -0.43 24.70
C GLN A 720 -53.00 -0.56 23.59
N GLN A 721 -51.70 -0.43 23.90
CA GLN A 721 -50.62 -0.61 22.93
C GLN A 721 -50.70 -1.98 22.26
N ARG A 722 -50.71 -3.07 23.04
CA ARG A 722 -50.86 -4.44 22.52
C ARG A 722 -52.15 -4.64 21.72
N SER A 723 -53.21 -3.89 22.01
CA SER A 723 -54.45 -3.89 21.20
C SER A 723 -54.32 -3.09 19.90
N PHE A 724 -53.49 -2.05 19.83
CA PHE A 724 -53.17 -1.35 18.59
C PHE A 724 -52.21 -2.19 17.73
N ASP A 725 -51.14 -2.73 18.33
CA ASP A 725 -50.19 -3.62 17.67
C ASP A 725 -50.93 -4.82 17.04
N LYS A 726 -51.83 -5.45 17.81
CA LYS A 726 -52.67 -6.53 17.31
C LYS A 726 -53.60 -6.08 16.18
N ARG A 727 -54.27 -4.91 16.28
CA ARG A 727 -55.11 -4.40 15.18
C ARG A 727 -54.31 -4.18 13.91
N ILE A 728 -53.13 -3.59 14.02
CA ILE A 728 -52.20 -3.37 12.89
C ILE A 728 -51.73 -4.73 12.31
N GLN A 729 -51.53 -5.75 13.15
CA GLN A 729 -51.20 -7.10 12.70
C GLN A 729 -52.38 -7.79 12.00
N ASP A 730 -53.59 -7.73 12.58
CA ASP A 730 -54.82 -8.28 12.02
C ASP A 730 -55.18 -7.59 10.69
N GLU A 731 -54.99 -6.26 10.58
CA GLU A 731 -55.15 -5.48 9.35
C GLU A 731 -54.11 -5.83 8.28
N LYS A 732 -52.83 -6.00 8.65
CA LYS A 732 -51.78 -6.49 7.72
C LYS A 732 -52.10 -7.90 7.21
N ILE A 733 -52.51 -8.81 8.09
CA ILE A 733 -52.92 -10.18 7.72
C ILE A 733 -54.14 -10.15 6.79
N LEU A 734 -55.11 -9.25 7.03
CA LEU A 734 -56.26 -9.07 6.15
C LEU A 734 -55.85 -8.47 4.79
N GLN A 735 -54.95 -7.49 4.77
CA GLN A 735 -54.40 -6.90 3.54
C GLN A 735 -53.65 -7.94 2.70
N ASP A 736 -52.81 -8.77 3.32
CA ASP A 736 -52.08 -9.84 2.64
C ASP A 736 -53.03 -10.96 2.15
N LYS A 737 -54.10 -11.28 2.89
CA LYS A 737 -55.15 -12.20 2.41
C LYS A 737 -55.89 -11.63 1.18
N LEU A 738 -56.37 -10.39 1.26
CA LEU A 738 -57.05 -9.73 0.13
C LEU A 738 -56.12 -9.60 -1.09
N ARG A 739 -54.82 -9.39 -0.87
CA ARG A 739 -53.81 -9.42 -1.93
C ARG A 739 -53.63 -10.83 -2.51
N GLN A 740 -53.55 -11.86 -1.70
CA GLN A 740 -53.47 -13.26 -2.17
C GLN A 740 -54.74 -13.68 -2.93
N GLU A 741 -55.92 -13.30 -2.45
CA GLU A 741 -57.21 -13.53 -3.12
C GLU A 741 -57.26 -12.78 -4.46
N ARG A 742 -56.82 -11.52 -4.53
CA ARG A 742 -56.70 -10.78 -5.80
C ARG A 742 -55.72 -11.46 -6.75
N ASP A 743 -54.52 -11.79 -6.27
CA ASP A 743 -53.46 -12.39 -7.09
C ASP A 743 -53.86 -13.80 -7.57
N GLN A 744 -54.69 -14.51 -6.82
CA GLN A 744 -55.31 -15.78 -7.22
C GLN A 744 -56.43 -15.58 -8.27
N ASN A 745 -57.33 -14.61 -8.05
CA ASN A 745 -58.35 -14.25 -9.04
C ASN A 745 -57.72 -13.80 -10.37
N GLU A 746 -56.61 -13.04 -10.34
CA GLU A 746 -55.84 -12.68 -11.54
C GLU A 746 -55.23 -13.89 -12.25
N ARG A 747 -54.74 -14.91 -11.52
CA ARG A 747 -54.27 -16.17 -12.12
C ARG A 747 -55.42 -16.90 -12.79
N GLU A 748 -56.54 -17.06 -12.11
CA GLU A 748 -57.71 -17.74 -12.65
C GLU A 748 -58.29 -17.05 -13.88
N ILE A 749 -58.29 -15.71 -13.92
CA ILE A 749 -58.65 -14.95 -15.11
C ILE A 749 -57.67 -15.29 -16.25
N ARG A 750 -56.36 -15.18 -16.03
CA ARG A 750 -55.34 -15.53 -17.04
C ARG A 750 -55.45 -16.98 -17.52
N GLU A 751 -55.70 -17.93 -16.62
CA GLU A 751 -55.92 -19.34 -16.96
C GLU A 751 -57.17 -19.54 -17.82
N LYS A 752 -58.29 -18.90 -17.45
CA LYS A 752 -59.55 -18.94 -18.24
C LYS A 752 -59.37 -18.24 -19.60
N GLU A 753 -58.55 -17.20 -19.69
CA GLU A 753 -58.19 -16.55 -20.96
C GLU A 753 -57.28 -17.42 -21.84
N THR A 754 -56.26 -18.08 -21.26
CA THR A 754 -55.42 -19.06 -21.98
C THR A 754 -56.24 -20.27 -22.44
N GLN A 755 -57.19 -20.75 -21.63
CA GLN A 755 -58.12 -21.80 -22.04
C GLN A 755 -59.02 -21.33 -23.19
N ARG A 756 -59.57 -20.11 -23.13
CA ARG A 756 -60.34 -19.49 -24.23
C ARG A 756 -59.51 -19.39 -25.51
N LEU A 757 -58.25 -18.94 -25.43
CA LEU A 757 -57.36 -18.83 -26.59
C LEU A 757 -57.00 -20.19 -27.18
N ASN A 758 -56.77 -21.22 -26.36
CA ASN A 758 -56.57 -22.58 -26.85
C ASN A 758 -57.82 -23.14 -27.51
N LEU A 759 -59.01 -22.98 -26.91
CA LEU A 759 -60.28 -23.43 -27.51
C LEU A 759 -60.61 -22.70 -28.82
N LEU A 760 -60.24 -21.42 -28.95
CA LEU A 760 -60.35 -20.68 -30.21
C LEU A 760 -59.38 -21.22 -31.27
N ARG A 761 -58.10 -21.43 -30.93
CA ARG A 761 -57.13 -22.03 -31.86
C ARG A 761 -57.55 -23.45 -32.28
N ASP A 762 -58.00 -24.28 -31.34
CA ASP A 762 -58.48 -25.64 -31.63
C ASP A 762 -59.72 -25.59 -32.54
N LEU A 763 -60.61 -24.61 -32.39
CA LEU A 763 -61.76 -24.39 -33.27
C LEU A 763 -61.32 -23.89 -34.67
N GLU A 764 -60.34 -22.99 -34.75
CA GLU A 764 -59.72 -22.56 -36.01
C GLU A 764 -59.03 -23.74 -36.73
N GLU A 765 -58.28 -24.58 -36.01
CA GLU A 765 -57.67 -25.80 -36.54
C GLU A 765 -58.73 -26.79 -37.07
N ARG A 766 -59.88 -26.95 -36.39
CA ARG A 766 -60.99 -27.78 -36.88
C ARG A 766 -61.71 -27.18 -38.08
N ASN A 767 -61.85 -25.85 -38.14
CA ASN A 767 -62.42 -25.18 -39.32
C ASN A 767 -61.49 -25.30 -40.52
N LEU A 768 -60.18 -25.10 -40.35
CA LEU A 768 -59.18 -25.32 -41.42
C LEU A 768 -59.16 -26.78 -41.89
N ALA A 769 -59.24 -27.75 -40.96
CA ALA A 769 -59.34 -29.17 -41.30
C ALA A 769 -60.65 -29.52 -42.02
N TYR A 770 -61.77 -28.86 -41.68
CA TYR A 770 -63.04 -28.98 -42.38
C TYR A 770 -62.95 -28.37 -43.80
N ASP A 771 -62.41 -27.16 -43.95
CA ASP A 771 -62.23 -26.49 -45.24
C ASP A 771 -61.32 -27.30 -46.17
N ASP A 772 -60.25 -27.92 -45.64
CA ASP A 772 -59.37 -28.80 -46.41
C ASP A 772 -60.03 -30.14 -46.76
N LEU A 773 -60.88 -30.70 -45.89
CA LEU A 773 -61.71 -31.84 -46.24
C LEU A 773 -62.74 -31.49 -47.32
N GLU A 774 -63.34 -30.30 -47.28
CA GLU A 774 -64.28 -29.86 -48.31
C GLU A 774 -63.58 -29.55 -49.64
N LYS A 775 -62.40 -28.92 -49.63
CA LYS A 775 -61.54 -28.77 -50.82
C LYS A 775 -61.21 -30.13 -51.43
N ARG A 776 -60.76 -31.10 -50.63
CA ARG A 776 -60.46 -32.47 -51.10
C ARG A 776 -61.70 -33.20 -51.63
N PHE A 777 -62.85 -33.02 -51.00
CA PHE A 777 -64.11 -33.58 -51.49
C PHE A 777 -64.52 -32.98 -52.84
N ARG A 778 -64.34 -31.66 -53.02
CA ARG A 778 -64.56 -30.98 -54.31
C ARG A 778 -63.55 -31.45 -55.36
N GLN A 779 -62.27 -31.60 -55.02
CA GLN A 779 -61.21 -32.11 -55.90
C GLN A 779 -61.46 -33.55 -56.37
N LEU A 780 -61.70 -34.47 -55.42
CA LEU A 780 -62.04 -35.87 -55.73
C LEU A 780 -63.33 -35.98 -56.56
N ARG A 781 -64.24 -35.01 -56.44
CA ARG A 781 -65.44 -34.95 -57.27
C ARG A 781 -65.13 -34.45 -58.69
N THR A 782 -64.32 -33.41 -58.87
CA THR A 782 -63.87 -33.00 -60.20
C THR A 782 -63.04 -34.09 -60.88
N GLU A 783 -62.14 -34.75 -60.16
CA GLU A 783 -61.39 -35.92 -60.66
C GLU A 783 -62.33 -37.06 -61.08
N LEU A 784 -63.40 -37.32 -60.33
CA LEU A 784 -64.41 -38.32 -60.69
C LEU A 784 -65.20 -37.91 -61.93
N ASP A 785 -65.63 -36.66 -62.02
CA ASP A 785 -66.38 -36.12 -63.17
C ASP A 785 -65.49 -36.11 -64.45
N ASP A 786 -64.20 -35.80 -64.33
CA ASP A 786 -63.20 -35.89 -65.42
C ASP A 786 -62.90 -37.35 -65.82
N MET A 787 -62.81 -38.27 -64.85
CA MET A 787 -62.65 -39.72 -65.09
C MET A 787 -63.91 -40.37 -65.69
N LEU A 788 -65.08 -39.75 -65.54
CA LEU A 788 -66.31 -40.14 -66.24
C LEU A 788 -66.33 -39.55 -67.66
N SER A 789 -65.98 -38.27 -67.82
CA SER A 789 -65.86 -37.58 -69.11
C SER A 789 -64.90 -38.28 -70.07
N THR A 790 -63.72 -38.67 -69.58
CA THR A 790 -62.72 -39.45 -70.35
C THR A 790 -63.13 -40.89 -70.66
N LYS A 791 -64.20 -41.40 -70.05
CA LYS A 791 -64.70 -42.77 -70.25
C LYS A 791 -65.76 -42.88 -71.34
N ASP A 792 -66.54 -41.83 -71.56
CA ASP A 792 -67.53 -41.77 -72.65
C ASP A 792 -66.88 -41.45 -74.01
N ASP A 793 -65.67 -40.87 -74.02
CA ASP A 793 -64.89 -40.44 -75.19
C ASP A 793 -63.90 -41.54 -75.71
N ILE A 794 -64.31 -42.82 -75.66
CA ILE A 794 -63.50 -44.02 -76.07
C ILE A 794 -64.16 -44.74 -77.28
N GLY A 795 -64.76 -44.01 -78.22
CA GLY A 795 -65.59 -44.57 -79.30
C GLY A 795 -65.01 -44.49 -80.73
N LYS A 796 -63.91 -43.78 -80.95
CA LYS A 796 -63.33 -43.35 -82.24
C LYS A 796 -61.80 -43.49 -82.23
N ASN A 797 -61.42 -44.76 -82.08
CA ASN A 797 -60.12 -45.41 -81.85
C ASN A 797 -58.84 -44.96 -82.63
N ILE A 798 -58.83 -43.82 -83.34
CA ILE A 798 -57.62 -43.20 -83.91
C ILE A 798 -57.55 -41.72 -83.54
N HIS A 799 -58.58 -40.92 -83.81
CA HIS A 799 -58.56 -39.50 -83.47
C HIS A 799 -58.59 -39.26 -81.95
N GLU A 800 -59.16 -40.17 -81.17
CA GLU A 800 -59.03 -40.17 -79.71
C GLU A 800 -57.60 -40.49 -79.28
N LEU A 801 -56.92 -41.45 -79.91
CA LEU A 801 -55.51 -41.73 -79.63
C LEU A 801 -54.60 -40.55 -80.02
N GLU A 802 -54.87 -39.86 -81.12
CA GLU A 802 -54.17 -38.62 -81.48
C GLU A 802 -54.45 -37.48 -80.50
N ARG A 803 -55.68 -37.35 -80.00
CA ARG A 803 -56.07 -36.32 -79.02
C ARG A 803 -55.45 -36.60 -77.65
N ILE A 804 -55.49 -37.85 -77.17
CA ILE A 804 -54.81 -38.30 -75.96
C ILE A 804 -53.30 -38.14 -76.10
N LYS A 805 -52.71 -38.50 -77.26
CA LYS A 805 -51.28 -38.28 -77.50
C LYS A 805 -50.92 -36.79 -77.43
N ARG A 806 -51.66 -35.91 -78.10
CA ARG A 806 -51.41 -34.46 -78.05
C ARG A 806 -51.62 -33.87 -76.65
N ALA A 807 -52.58 -34.38 -75.88
CA ALA A 807 -52.76 -34.02 -74.48
C ALA A 807 -51.57 -34.47 -73.61
N LEU A 808 -51.08 -35.69 -73.80
CA LEU A 808 -49.89 -36.20 -73.11
C LEU A 808 -48.63 -35.41 -73.50
N GLU A 809 -48.43 -35.13 -74.79
CA GLU A 809 -47.34 -34.27 -75.29
C GLU A 809 -47.42 -32.88 -74.66
N ALA A 810 -48.61 -32.26 -74.57
CA ALA A 810 -48.81 -30.98 -73.89
C ALA A 810 -48.50 -31.06 -72.38
N THR A 811 -48.98 -32.08 -71.65
CA THR A 811 -48.65 -32.22 -70.20
C THR A 811 -47.17 -32.51 -69.97
N VAL A 812 -46.48 -33.15 -70.91
CA VAL A 812 -45.04 -33.40 -70.85
C VAL A 812 -44.24 -32.12 -71.13
N ASP A 813 -44.72 -31.25 -72.03
CA ASP A 813 -44.11 -29.95 -72.27
C ASP A 813 -44.41 -28.95 -71.13
N GLU A 814 -45.60 -29.00 -70.53
CA GLU A 814 -45.95 -28.28 -69.30
C GLU A 814 -45.09 -28.73 -68.11
N GLN A 815 -44.86 -30.04 -67.93
CA GLN A 815 -43.95 -30.56 -66.89
C GLN A 815 -42.48 -30.16 -67.15
N LYS A 816 -42.02 -30.11 -68.40
CA LYS A 816 -40.68 -29.56 -68.71
C LYS A 816 -40.60 -28.09 -68.36
N GLN A 817 -41.61 -27.30 -68.71
CA GLN A 817 -41.66 -25.87 -68.38
C GLN A 817 -41.64 -25.66 -66.87
N GLN A 818 -42.42 -26.43 -66.10
CA GLN A 818 -42.39 -26.40 -64.64
C GLN A 818 -41.04 -26.83 -64.05
N ILE A 819 -40.35 -27.81 -64.64
CA ILE A 819 -39.00 -28.21 -64.23
C ILE A 819 -38.01 -27.06 -64.48
N ILE A 820 -38.06 -26.40 -65.64
CA ILE A 820 -37.20 -25.25 -65.96
C ILE A 820 -37.46 -24.09 -64.98
N GLU A 821 -38.72 -23.78 -64.68
CA GLU A 821 -39.10 -22.74 -63.72
C GLU A 821 -38.60 -23.06 -62.30
N LEU A 822 -38.68 -24.33 -61.87
CA LEU A 822 -38.11 -24.78 -60.58
C LEU A 822 -36.58 -24.82 -60.57
N GLU A 823 -35.93 -25.07 -61.70
CA GLU A 823 -34.47 -25.00 -61.85
C GLU A 823 -33.98 -23.54 -61.82
N ASP A 824 -34.70 -22.59 -62.42
CA ASP A 824 -34.43 -21.15 -62.33
C ASP A 824 -34.70 -20.58 -60.92
N GLU A 825 -35.79 -20.99 -60.25
CA GLU A 825 -36.05 -20.66 -58.84
C GLU A 825 -34.94 -21.21 -57.93
N LEU A 826 -34.51 -22.45 -58.14
CA LEU A 826 -33.40 -23.05 -57.39
C LEU A 826 -32.08 -22.31 -57.65
N GLN A 827 -31.76 -21.99 -58.91
CA GLN A 827 -30.54 -21.27 -59.27
C GLN A 827 -30.49 -19.88 -58.64
N THR A 828 -31.59 -19.12 -58.67
CA THR A 828 -31.66 -17.80 -58.02
C THR A 828 -31.54 -17.89 -56.50
N ALA A 829 -32.10 -18.93 -55.87
CA ALA A 829 -31.94 -19.20 -54.44
C ALA A 829 -30.50 -19.66 -54.07
N GLU A 830 -29.85 -20.47 -54.89
CA GLU A 830 -28.44 -20.88 -54.75
C GLU A 830 -27.51 -19.66 -54.88
N ASP A 831 -27.72 -18.79 -55.87
CA ASP A 831 -26.96 -17.55 -56.05
C ASP A 831 -27.18 -16.57 -54.89
N ALA A 832 -28.40 -16.45 -54.37
CA ALA A 832 -28.68 -15.66 -53.18
C ALA A 832 -27.94 -16.22 -51.95
N ARG A 833 -27.96 -17.54 -51.74
CA ARG A 833 -27.19 -18.22 -50.68
C ARG A 833 -25.69 -17.94 -50.82
N LEU A 834 -25.12 -18.11 -52.02
CA LEU A 834 -23.70 -17.90 -52.29
C LEU A 834 -23.27 -16.44 -52.04
N ARG A 835 -24.08 -15.46 -52.46
CA ARG A 835 -23.84 -14.04 -52.14
C ARG A 835 -23.86 -13.79 -50.62
N CYS A 836 -24.80 -14.39 -49.88
CA CYS A 836 -24.83 -14.30 -48.43
C CYS A 836 -23.61 -14.97 -47.77
N GLU A 837 -23.19 -16.15 -48.23
CA GLU A 837 -22.01 -16.87 -47.71
C GLU A 837 -20.71 -16.09 -47.96
N VAL A 838 -20.54 -15.52 -49.16
CA VAL A 838 -19.38 -14.66 -49.51
C VAL A 838 -19.38 -13.38 -48.66
N ASN A 839 -20.52 -12.71 -48.51
CA ASN A 839 -20.64 -11.51 -47.67
C ASN A 839 -20.32 -11.82 -46.20
N ILE A 840 -20.81 -12.95 -45.66
CA ILE A 840 -20.48 -13.42 -44.31
C ILE A 840 -18.98 -13.78 -44.19
N GLY A 841 -18.37 -14.32 -45.25
CA GLY A 841 -16.92 -14.56 -45.31
C GLY A 841 -16.10 -13.27 -45.25
N ALA A 842 -16.43 -12.28 -46.09
CA ALA A 842 -15.78 -10.98 -46.11
C ALA A 842 -15.94 -10.23 -44.78
N LEU A 843 -17.14 -10.22 -44.19
CA LEU A 843 -17.39 -9.61 -42.88
C LEU A 843 -16.60 -10.31 -41.76
N LYS A 844 -16.45 -11.64 -41.78
CA LYS A 844 -15.58 -12.36 -40.83
C LYS A 844 -14.12 -11.93 -40.99
N GLN A 845 -13.60 -11.89 -42.21
CA GLN A 845 -12.21 -11.49 -42.48
C GLN A 845 -11.95 -10.03 -42.05
N GLN A 846 -12.91 -9.13 -42.26
CA GLN A 846 -12.84 -7.74 -41.77
C GLN A 846 -12.86 -7.67 -40.23
N MET A 847 -13.73 -8.45 -39.57
CA MET A 847 -13.79 -8.51 -38.11
C MET A 847 -12.53 -9.15 -37.49
N GLU A 848 -11.95 -10.16 -38.14
CA GLU A 848 -10.68 -10.79 -37.75
C GLU A 848 -9.50 -9.82 -37.92
N LYS A 849 -9.44 -9.07 -39.03
CA LYS A 849 -8.44 -8.01 -39.24
C LYS A 849 -8.57 -6.89 -38.20
N HIS A 850 -9.78 -6.39 -37.96
CA HIS A 850 -10.03 -5.37 -36.93
C HIS A 850 -9.73 -5.89 -35.52
N ALA A 851 -9.96 -7.18 -35.22
CA ALA A 851 -9.55 -7.78 -33.95
C ALA A 851 -8.01 -7.85 -33.82
N HIS A 852 -7.29 -8.18 -34.91
CA HIS A 852 -5.83 -8.17 -34.94
C HIS A 852 -5.26 -6.76 -34.72
N GLU A 853 -5.78 -5.75 -35.43
CA GLU A 853 -5.39 -4.34 -35.29
C GLU A 853 -5.66 -3.80 -33.88
N ASN A 854 -6.76 -4.20 -33.24
CA ASN A 854 -7.03 -3.84 -31.84
C ASN A 854 -6.06 -4.53 -30.88
N ASN A 855 -5.67 -5.80 -31.13
CA ASN A 855 -4.68 -6.48 -30.31
C ASN A 855 -3.30 -5.80 -30.42
N GLU A 856 -2.87 -5.41 -31.62
CA GLU A 856 -1.64 -4.64 -31.82
C GLU A 856 -1.68 -3.29 -31.08
N GLN A 857 -2.79 -2.54 -31.18
CA GLN A 857 -2.99 -1.31 -30.40
C GLN A 857 -2.99 -1.53 -28.88
N ILE A 858 -3.46 -2.69 -28.40
CA ILE A 858 -3.42 -3.05 -26.98
C ILE A 858 -1.98 -3.39 -26.57
N GLU A 859 -1.24 -4.13 -27.40
CA GLU A 859 0.19 -4.40 -27.17
C GLU A 859 1.03 -3.12 -27.19
N ASP A 860 0.81 -2.18 -28.11
CA ASP A 860 1.52 -0.90 -28.13
C ASP A 860 1.19 -0.02 -26.92
N ARG A 861 -0.06 -0.03 -26.45
CA ARG A 861 -0.43 0.63 -25.18
C ARG A 861 0.24 -0.05 -23.99
N MET A 862 0.38 -1.39 -23.98
CA MET A 862 1.14 -2.10 -22.94
C MET A 862 2.64 -1.81 -23.02
N ARG A 863 3.24 -1.77 -24.22
CA ARG A 863 4.64 -1.37 -24.46
C ARG A 863 4.88 0.05 -23.94
N SER A 864 4.00 1.00 -24.27
CA SER A 864 4.06 2.39 -23.82
C SER A 864 3.91 2.54 -22.30
N LEU A 865 2.91 1.90 -21.69
CA LEU A 865 2.71 1.93 -20.24
C LEU A 865 3.86 1.28 -19.48
N ASN A 866 4.45 0.20 -20.01
CA ASN A 866 5.65 -0.41 -19.42
C ASN A 866 6.90 0.47 -19.55
N LYS A 867 7.00 1.29 -20.61
CA LYS A 867 8.07 2.30 -20.75
C LYS A 867 7.92 3.41 -19.71
N GLN A 868 6.72 3.98 -19.59
CA GLN A 868 6.39 4.99 -18.57
C GLN A 868 6.61 4.46 -17.14
N LEU A 869 6.26 3.20 -16.87
CA LEU A 869 6.50 2.57 -15.58
C LEU A 869 8.00 2.45 -15.27
N LYS A 870 8.84 2.06 -16.24
CA LYS A 870 10.30 2.04 -16.08
C LYS A 870 10.90 3.44 -15.90
N GLU A 871 10.36 4.45 -16.59
CA GLU A 871 10.78 5.85 -16.45
C GLU A 871 10.51 6.33 -15.02
N TYR A 872 9.30 6.11 -14.49
CA TYR A 872 8.97 6.44 -13.10
C TYR A 872 9.73 5.60 -12.05
N GLU A 873 10.07 4.34 -12.34
CA GLU A 873 10.94 3.52 -11.47
C GLU A 873 12.37 4.09 -11.41
N LEU A 874 12.91 4.54 -12.54
CA LEU A 874 14.24 5.16 -12.64
C LEU A 874 14.29 6.52 -11.94
N GLU A 875 13.33 7.42 -12.23
CA GLU A 875 13.19 8.72 -11.54
C GLU A 875 13.14 8.55 -10.01
N LEU A 876 12.33 7.58 -9.52
CA LEU A 876 12.18 7.31 -8.09
C LEU A 876 13.48 6.80 -7.44
N ASP A 877 14.25 5.96 -8.13
CA ASP A 877 15.53 5.46 -7.62
C ASP A 877 16.67 6.50 -7.72
N GLU A 878 16.61 7.44 -8.68
CA GLU A 878 17.50 8.62 -8.69
C GLU A 878 17.16 9.59 -7.55
N GLU A 879 15.88 9.90 -7.31
CA GLU A 879 15.46 10.68 -6.13
C GLU A 879 15.93 10.04 -4.82
N ARG A 880 15.78 8.71 -4.69
CA ARG A 880 16.24 7.95 -3.51
C ARG A 880 17.75 8.07 -3.32
N LYS A 881 18.55 7.83 -4.37
CA LYS A 881 20.02 7.94 -4.34
C LYS A 881 20.45 9.36 -3.95
N SER A 882 19.91 10.38 -4.63
CA SER A 882 20.19 11.80 -4.38
C SER A 882 19.86 12.19 -2.93
N LYS A 883 18.66 11.86 -2.46
CA LYS A 883 18.21 12.11 -1.08
C LYS A 883 19.07 11.39 -0.04
N GLN A 884 19.53 10.17 -0.33
CA GLN A 884 20.43 9.42 0.54
C GLN A 884 21.83 10.04 0.60
N GLN A 885 22.40 10.46 -0.54
CA GLN A 885 23.68 11.15 -0.60
C GLN A 885 23.63 12.49 0.15
N ILE A 886 22.60 13.31 -0.07
CA ILE A 886 22.40 14.58 0.65
C ILE A 886 22.30 14.33 2.17
N LEU A 887 21.57 13.30 2.60
CA LEU A 887 21.41 12.96 4.02
C LEU A 887 22.71 12.42 4.64
N GLN A 888 23.52 11.67 3.89
CA GLN A 888 24.87 11.24 4.31
C GLN A 888 25.84 12.42 4.43
N GLN A 889 25.90 13.30 3.42
CA GLN A 889 26.74 14.50 3.44
C GLN A 889 26.35 15.43 4.59
N ARG A 890 25.05 15.68 4.79
CA ARG A 890 24.54 16.46 5.91
C ARG A 890 24.97 15.86 7.25
N LYS A 891 24.76 14.55 7.46
CA LYS A 891 25.16 13.89 8.71
C LYS A 891 26.68 13.98 8.94
N LYS A 892 27.49 13.86 7.88
CA LYS A 892 28.93 14.03 8.01
C LYS A 892 29.27 15.45 8.46
N ILE A 893 28.71 16.48 7.81
CA ILE A 893 28.95 17.89 8.19
C ILE A 893 28.45 18.17 9.62
N GLU A 894 27.35 17.57 10.06
CA GLU A 894 26.85 17.69 11.44
C GLU A 894 27.82 17.05 12.46
N ILE A 895 28.47 15.93 12.13
CA ILE A 895 29.49 15.27 12.97
C ILE A 895 30.83 16.03 12.92
N ASP A 896 31.36 16.33 11.73
CA ASP A 896 32.61 17.08 11.53
C ASP A 896 32.57 18.44 12.30
N LEU A 897 31.39 19.09 12.35
CA LEU A 897 31.14 20.33 13.10
C LEU A 897 30.95 20.12 14.61
N GLN A 898 30.46 18.96 15.05
CA GLN A 898 30.43 18.60 16.48
C GLN A 898 31.84 18.34 17.01
N ASP A 899 32.64 17.54 16.28
CA ASP A 899 34.00 17.19 16.65
C ASP A 899 34.91 18.43 16.65
N SER A 900 34.76 19.31 15.64
CA SER A 900 35.45 20.61 15.61
C SER A 900 35.12 21.49 16.82
N ARG A 901 33.87 21.48 17.31
CA ARG A 901 33.48 22.21 18.52
C ARG A 901 34.13 21.61 19.77
N GLN A 902 34.13 20.29 19.90
CA GLN A 902 34.78 19.62 21.04
C GLN A 902 36.29 19.89 21.06
N GLN A 903 36.97 19.84 19.91
CA GLN A 903 38.40 20.19 19.80
C GLN A 903 38.68 21.65 20.19
N ILE A 904 37.80 22.59 19.82
CA ILE A 904 37.89 24.00 20.23
C ILE A 904 37.73 24.13 21.75
N ASP A 905 36.77 23.43 22.37
CA ASP A 905 36.55 23.47 23.82
C ASP A 905 37.71 22.83 24.60
N GLU A 906 38.30 21.74 24.09
CA GLU A 906 39.47 21.10 24.68
C GLU A 906 40.74 21.94 24.52
N ALA A 907 40.97 22.54 23.35
CA ALA A 907 42.06 23.49 23.14
C ALA A 907 41.93 24.75 24.02
N ASN A 908 40.71 25.24 24.25
CA ASN A 908 40.46 26.35 25.18
C ASN A 908 40.75 25.96 26.64
N LYS A 909 40.38 24.75 27.08
CA LYS A 909 40.75 24.24 28.42
C LYS A 909 42.27 24.13 28.59
N GLN A 910 42.96 23.51 27.63
CA GLN A 910 44.43 23.38 27.66
C GLN A 910 45.12 24.75 27.69
N LYS A 911 44.61 25.72 26.92
CA LYS A 911 45.07 27.11 26.92
C LYS A 911 44.85 27.79 28.28
N GLU A 912 43.71 27.58 28.93
CA GLU A 912 43.47 28.09 30.28
C GLU A 912 44.41 27.47 31.31
N GLU A 913 44.65 26.17 31.26
CA GLU A 913 45.57 25.47 32.16
C GLU A 913 47.02 25.92 31.95
N ALA A 914 47.46 26.06 30.69
CA ALA A 914 48.74 26.65 30.34
C ALA A 914 48.88 28.09 30.88
N LEU A 915 47.84 28.93 30.75
CA LEU A 915 47.84 30.29 31.30
C LEU A 915 47.87 30.30 32.85
N ARG A 916 47.19 29.37 33.52
CA ARG A 916 47.25 29.20 34.98
C ARG A 916 48.64 28.77 35.44
N ASN A 917 49.27 27.84 34.72
CA ASN A 917 50.62 27.36 35.03
C ASN A 917 51.70 28.43 34.75
N THR A 918 51.61 29.16 33.62
CA THR A 918 52.48 30.32 33.35
C THR A 918 52.36 31.38 34.45
N ARG A 919 51.15 31.67 34.95
CA ARG A 919 50.96 32.60 36.07
C ARG A 919 51.61 32.10 37.36
N ARG A 920 51.48 30.81 37.70
CA ARG A 920 52.15 30.20 38.86
C ARG A 920 53.68 30.33 38.77
N LEU A 921 54.26 29.94 37.64
CA LEU A 921 55.70 30.05 37.39
C LEU A 921 56.18 31.51 37.44
N GLN A 922 55.41 32.47 36.91
CA GLN A 922 55.71 33.90 37.03
C GLN A 922 55.69 34.40 38.48
N THR A 923 54.81 33.88 39.34
CA THR A 923 54.83 34.20 40.78
C THR A 923 56.08 33.61 41.45
N GLN A 924 56.36 32.32 41.24
CA GLN A 924 57.53 31.65 41.82
C GLN A 924 58.86 32.30 41.39
N ILE A 925 58.98 32.72 40.13
CA ILE A 925 60.17 33.45 39.65
C ILE A 925 60.32 34.80 40.35
N ARG A 926 59.23 35.50 40.67
CA ARG A 926 59.28 36.78 41.43
C ARG A 926 59.67 36.55 42.89
N GLU A 927 59.16 35.49 43.50
CA GLU A 927 59.50 35.07 44.87
C GLU A 927 61.00 34.76 44.96
N VAL A 928 61.53 33.88 44.09
CA VAL A 928 62.97 33.54 44.05
C VAL A 928 63.86 34.74 43.68
N THR A 929 63.40 35.65 42.80
CA THR A 929 64.13 36.89 42.50
C THR A 929 64.22 37.78 43.73
N ARG A 930 63.12 37.95 44.46
CA ARG A 930 63.06 38.71 45.71
C ARG A 930 63.95 38.10 46.80
N GLU A 931 63.90 36.78 47.00
CA GLU A 931 64.78 36.08 47.95
C GLU A 931 66.27 36.30 47.60
N MET A 932 66.65 36.24 46.32
CA MET A 932 68.01 36.59 45.88
C MET A 932 68.37 38.06 46.08
N GLU A 933 67.40 38.98 46.06
CA GLU A 933 67.63 40.41 46.35
C GLU A 933 67.78 40.66 47.84
N GLU A 934 66.95 40.05 48.69
CA GLU A 934 67.10 40.09 50.15
C GLU A 934 68.45 39.48 50.60
N ILE A 935 68.86 38.34 50.03
CA ILE A 935 70.18 37.74 50.28
C ILE A 935 71.32 38.66 49.81
N LYS A 936 71.17 39.40 48.70
CA LYS A 936 72.16 40.40 48.27
C LYS A 936 72.24 41.59 49.22
N VAL A 937 71.12 42.06 49.76
CA VAL A 937 71.09 43.14 50.76
C VAL A 937 71.83 42.70 52.02
N ILE A 938 71.47 41.57 52.62
CA ILE A 938 72.13 41.00 53.82
C ILE A 938 73.63 40.78 53.57
N ARG A 939 74.02 40.32 52.37
CA ARG A 939 75.44 40.18 51.99
C ARG A 939 76.16 41.53 51.88
N ASN A 940 75.50 42.56 51.37
CA ASN A 940 76.09 43.89 51.26
C ASN A 940 76.20 44.58 52.62
N GLU A 941 75.21 44.41 53.50
CA GLU A 941 75.25 44.89 54.89
C GLU A 941 76.37 44.21 55.68
N SER A 942 76.50 42.89 55.61
CA SER A 942 77.63 42.18 56.25
C SER A 942 78.99 42.62 55.69
N LEU A 943 79.10 42.95 54.40
CA LEU A 943 80.30 43.54 53.80
C LEU A 943 80.57 44.99 54.23
N MET A 944 79.54 45.81 54.47
CA MET A 944 79.72 47.16 55.03
C MET A 944 80.10 47.10 56.51
N ASN A 945 79.44 46.27 57.30
CA ASN A 945 79.78 46.01 58.70
C ASN A 945 81.23 45.51 58.82
N ALA A 946 81.66 44.57 57.98
CA ALA A 946 83.04 44.10 57.93
C ALA A 946 84.04 45.23 57.58
N LYS A 947 83.70 46.12 56.65
CA LYS A 947 84.52 47.31 56.33
C LYS A 947 84.56 48.31 57.48
N GLU A 948 83.47 48.54 58.19
CA GLU A 948 83.46 49.40 59.38
C GLU A 948 84.30 48.83 60.52
N TRP A 949 84.28 47.52 60.75
CA TRP A 949 85.19 46.89 61.69
C TRP A 949 86.64 46.99 61.21
N GLN A 950 86.89 46.86 59.90
CA GLN A 950 88.23 47.01 59.33
C GLN A 950 88.75 48.47 59.36
N THR A 951 87.88 49.48 59.28
CA THR A 951 88.28 50.88 59.50
C THR A 951 88.44 51.22 60.98
N LYS A 952 87.60 50.67 61.88
CA LYS A 952 87.81 50.74 63.34
C LYS A 952 89.13 50.09 63.77
N ILE A 953 89.49 48.94 63.18
CA ILE A 953 90.80 48.32 63.39
C ILE A 953 91.91 49.25 62.90
N LYS A 954 91.81 49.83 61.70
CA LYS A 954 92.82 50.78 61.19
C LYS A 954 92.95 52.07 62.00
N THR A 955 91.87 52.62 62.55
CA THR A 955 91.97 53.79 63.43
C THR A 955 92.52 53.40 64.80
N LEU A 956 92.27 52.18 65.30
CA LEU A 956 92.93 51.66 66.50
C LEU A 956 94.43 51.38 66.26
N GLU A 957 94.82 50.83 65.10
CA GLU A 957 96.21 50.64 64.68
C GLU A 957 96.95 51.98 64.57
N GLN A 958 96.34 53.00 63.96
CA GLN A 958 96.90 54.36 63.89
C GLN A 958 96.99 55.00 65.28
N SER A 959 95.99 54.79 66.14
CA SER A 959 96.01 55.26 67.54
C SER A 959 97.12 54.57 68.34
N LEU A 960 97.37 53.27 68.10
CA LEU A 960 98.41 52.48 68.75
C LEU A 960 99.81 52.87 68.25
N GLN A 961 99.96 53.19 66.97
CA GLN A 961 101.19 53.77 66.42
C GLN A 961 101.46 55.17 66.99
N GLN A 962 100.44 56.03 67.11
CA GLN A 962 100.58 57.34 67.77
C GLN A 962 100.98 57.20 69.24
N LEU A 963 100.40 56.24 69.98
CA LEU A 963 100.81 55.91 71.35
C LEU A 963 102.22 55.32 71.44
N MET A 964 102.74 54.66 70.39
CA MET A 964 104.14 54.25 70.32
C MET A 964 105.08 55.43 70.09
N ASP A 965 104.73 56.33 69.16
CA ASP A 965 105.54 57.52 68.87
C ASP A 965 105.55 58.51 70.06
N GLU A 966 104.41 58.68 70.74
CA GLU A 966 104.30 59.42 72.01
C GLU A 966 105.10 58.74 73.13
N LYS A 967 105.04 57.41 73.26
CA LYS A 967 105.83 56.67 74.25
C LYS A 967 107.33 56.92 74.06
N ASP A 968 107.85 56.87 72.84
CA ASP A 968 109.27 57.05 72.57
C ASP A 968 109.75 58.52 72.71
N LEU A 969 108.83 59.48 72.68
CA LEU A 969 109.05 60.87 73.10
C LEU A 969 109.02 61.01 74.64
N VAL A 970 108.04 60.38 75.30
CA VAL A 970 107.89 60.36 76.76
C VAL A 970 109.05 59.64 77.46
N ASP A 971 109.59 58.55 76.91
CA ASP A 971 110.78 57.86 77.44
C ASP A 971 112.05 58.77 77.43
N ARG A 972 112.08 59.81 76.58
CA ARG A 972 113.14 60.83 76.59
C ARG A 972 112.84 61.94 77.60
N GLN A 973 111.60 62.43 77.66
CA GLN A 973 111.20 63.51 78.57
C GLN A 973 111.12 63.06 80.05
N ARG A 974 110.78 61.78 80.32
CA ARG A 974 110.76 61.19 81.67
C ARG A 974 112.13 61.23 82.36
N ARG A 975 113.24 61.30 81.61
CA ARG A 975 114.60 61.46 82.16
C ARG A 975 114.96 62.90 82.57
N GLN A 976 114.11 63.88 82.27
CA GLN A 976 114.35 65.28 82.59
C GLN A 976 113.28 65.84 83.57
N ALA A 977 112.02 65.44 83.43
CA ALA A 977 110.94 65.85 84.33
C ALA A 977 110.97 65.18 85.73
N GLN A 978 111.79 64.15 85.95
CA GLN A 978 111.90 63.49 87.27
C GLN A 978 112.63 64.31 88.35
N LEU A 979 113.24 65.46 87.99
CA LEU A 979 113.74 66.46 88.95
C LEU A 979 112.70 67.53 89.32
N GLU A 980 111.61 67.65 88.57
CA GLU A 980 110.52 68.61 88.76
C GLU A 980 109.25 67.90 89.29
N ARG A 981 109.44 66.73 89.92
CA ARG A 981 108.39 65.77 90.34
C ARG A 981 107.39 66.34 91.37
N ASP A 982 107.84 67.28 92.21
CA ASP A 982 107.22 67.55 93.52
C ASP A 982 106.70 68.98 93.72
N GLU A 983 106.84 69.91 92.76
CA GLU A 983 106.52 71.33 93.01
C GLU A 983 105.07 71.74 92.73
N LEU A 984 104.40 71.19 91.70
CA LEU A 984 103.10 71.72 91.22
C LEU A 984 101.95 70.70 91.12
N GLN A 985 101.91 69.71 92.02
CA GLN A 985 100.70 68.91 92.25
C GLN A 985 99.67 69.62 93.16
N GLN A 986 99.56 70.95 93.13
CA GLN A 986 98.70 71.71 94.06
C GLN A 986 98.11 73.06 93.60
N GLU A 987 97.88 73.25 92.30
CA GLU A 987 96.87 74.19 91.77
C GLU A 987 95.90 73.40 90.87
N LEU A 988 94.86 72.72 91.36
CA LEU A 988 93.89 73.05 92.42
C LEU A 988 92.92 74.21 92.08
N ALA A 989 92.19 73.99 90.98
CA ALA A 989 90.76 74.28 90.85
C ALA A 989 90.25 75.72 91.12
N ALA A 990 90.23 76.55 90.08
CA ALA A 990 89.29 77.68 90.00
C ALA A 990 88.91 78.04 88.54
N ILE A 991 87.63 77.82 88.18
CA ILE A 991 86.87 78.56 87.13
C ILE A 991 87.35 78.34 85.67
N GLY A 992 86.52 78.33 84.62
CA GLY A 992 85.05 78.35 84.55
C GLY A 992 84.51 79.27 83.43
N SER A 993 83.68 78.71 82.54
CA SER A 993 82.97 79.38 81.41
C SER A 993 83.81 79.87 80.20
N GLY A 994 83.25 79.98 78.99
CA GLY A 994 82.00 79.37 78.51
C GLY A 994 81.36 79.98 77.25
N LYS A 995 80.57 79.14 76.55
CA LYS A 995 79.46 79.45 75.61
C LYS A 995 79.72 80.34 74.39
N GLY A 996 79.58 79.76 73.17
CA GLY A 996 79.54 80.54 71.93
C GLY A 996 79.30 79.81 70.60
N ALA A 997 78.57 78.68 70.55
CA ALA A 997 78.26 77.99 69.27
C ALA A 997 77.05 77.00 69.31
N PHE A 998 76.77 76.37 70.45
CA PHE A 998 76.03 75.10 70.53
C PHE A 998 74.49 75.16 70.61
N ILE A 999 73.83 76.05 69.85
CA ILE A 999 72.35 76.14 69.84
C ILE A 999 71.75 76.08 68.42
N ASP A 1000 72.36 76.72 67.43
CA ASP A 1000 71.76 76.81 66.09
C ASP A 1000 71.83 75.50 65.29
N GLU A 1001 72.81 74.63 65.57
CA GLU A 1001 72.92 73.32 64.93
C GLU A 1001 71.88 72.31 65.47
N LYS A 1002 71.48 72.44 66.74
CA LYS A 1002 70.43 71.59 67.33
C LYS A 1002 69.09 71.78 66.60
N ARG A 1003 68.68 73.03 66.40
CA ARG A 1003 67.44 73.37 65.65
C ARG A 1003 67.47 72.91 64.18
N ARG A 1004 68.67 72.77 63.59
CA ARG A 1004 68.83 72.36 62.19
C ARG A 1004 68.72 70.85 61.98
N LEU A 1005 69.03 70.06 63.01
CA LEU A 1005 68.84 68.61 63.02
C LEU A 1005 67.42 68.22 63.44
N GLU A 1006 66.84 68.88 64.45
CA GLU A 1006 65.45 68.66 64.88
C GLU A 1006 64.45 68.91 63.72
N ALA A 1007 64.69 69.95 62.91
CA ALA A 1007 63.86 70.23 61.73
C ALA A 1007 64.00 69.21 60.57
N ARG A 1008 65.09 68.42 60.53
CA ARG A 1008 65.28 67.36 59.52
C ARG A 1008 64.77 66.00 59.99
N ILE A 1009 64.66 65.80 61.30
CA ILE A 1009 64.00 64.64 61.91
C ILE A 1009 62.48 64.76 61.70
N ALA A 1010 61.86 65.89 62.06
CA ALA A 1010 60.43 66.11 61.89
C ALA A 1010 59.94 65.90 60.44
N GLN A 1011 60.76 66.29 59.45
CA GLN A 1011 60.43 66.12 58.02
C GLN A 1011 60.52 64.66 57.54
N LEU A 1012 61.31 63.82 58.21
CA LEU A 1012 61.39 62.37 57.94
C LEU A 1012 60.39 61.58 58.79
N GLU A 1013 59.92 62.13 59.91
CA GLU A 1013 58.78 61.60 60.68
C GLU A 1013 57.45 61.86 59.92
N GLU A 1014 57.29 63.03 59.30
CA GLU A 1014 56.13 63.35 58.44
C GLU A 1014 56.10 62.47 57.17
N GLU A 1015 57.24 62.29 56.48
CA GLU A 1015 57.34 61.34 55.34
C GLU A 1015 57.11 59.87 55.77
N LEU A 1016 57.39 59.50 57.03
CA LEU A 1016 57.14 58.17 57.58
C LEU A 1016 55.67 57.97 57.99
N GLU A 1017 54.99 59.00 58.51
CA GLU A 1017 53.55 58.96 58.80
C GLU A 1017 52.70 58.97 57.51
N GLU A 1018 53.15 59.58 56.41
CA GLU A 1018 52.49 59.45 55.09
C GLU A 1018 52.63 58.03 54.49
N GLU A 1019 53.75 57.32 54.69
CA GLU A 1019 53.87 55.90 54.31
C GLU A 1019 53.11 54.97 55.27
N GLN A 1020 53.10 55.25 56.58
CA GLN A 1020 52.30 54.46 57.53
C GLN A 1020 50.80 54.62 57.27
N THR A 1021 50.30 55.82 56.97
CA THR A 1021 48.89 56.00 56.60
C THR A 1021 48.57 55.43 55.22
N ASN A 1022 49.49 55.42 54.24
CA ASN A 1022 49.30 54.69 52.99
C ASN A 1022 49.27 53.16 53.20
N THR A 1023 50.16 52.61 54.03
CA THR A 1023 50.16 51.18 54.35
C THR A 1023 48.99 50.76 55.25
N GLU A 1024 48.42 51.66 56.06
CA GLU A 1024 47.12 51.44 56.71
C GLU A 1024 45.96 51.49 55.72
N ILE A 1025 45.92 52.43 54.76
CA ILE A 1025 44.88 52.48 53.71
C ILE A 1025 44.96 51.26 52.77
N ILE A 1026 46.16 50.78 52.45
CA ILE A 1026 46.38 49.52 51.73
C ILE A 1026 46.01 48.34 52.62
N GLY A 1027 46.38 48.38 53.91
CA GLY A 1027 46.05 47.37 54.91
C GLY A 1027 44.54 47.22 55.13
N ASP A 1028 43.77 48.30 55.08
CA ASP A 1028 42.32 48.30 55.23
C ASP A 1028 41.61 47.90 53.93
N LYS A 1029 42.21 48.18 52.77
CA LYS A 1029 41.83 47.55 51.49
C LYS A 1029 42.14 46.04 51.49
N HIS A 1030 43.27 45.62 52.08
CA HIS A 1030 43.62 44.20 52.22
C HIS A 1030 42.76 43.49 53.27
N LYS A 1031 42.38 44.14 54.38
CA LYS A 1031 41.39 43.61 55.34
C LYS A 1031 40.00 43.51 54.72
N LYS A 1032 39.55 44.52 53.95
CA LYS A 1032 38.28 44.44 53.21
C LYS A 1032 38.31 43.36 52.13
N LEU A 1033 39.41 43.23 51.39
CA LEU A 1033 39.59 42.14 50.43
C LEU A 1033 39.66 40.77 51.13
N ALA A 1034 40.40 40.64 52.22
CA ALA A 1034 40.48 39.43 53.03
C ALA A 1034 39.13 39.05 53.62
N ILE A 1035 38.35 40.00 54.15
CA ILE A 1035 36.98 39.76 54.62
C ILE A 1035 36.06 39.37 53.46
N THR A 1036 36.20 39.95 52.25
CA THR A 1036 35.44 39.45 51.08
C THR A 1036 35.93 38.09 50.59
N VAL A 1037 37.21 37.73 50.82
CA VAL A 1037 37.75 36.40 50.48
C VAL A 1037 37.37 35.37 51.54
N GLU A 1038 37.32 35.72 52.82
CA GLU A 1038 36.77 34.88 53.88
C GLU A 1038 35.26 34.73 53.74
N GLN A 1039 34.53 35.78 53.35
CA GLN A 1039 33.12 35.70 53.00
C GLN A 1039 32.94 34.80 51.76
N LEU A 1040 33.72 34.98 50.70
CA LEU A 1040 33.68 34.09 49.53
C LEU A 1040 34.20 32.67 49.82
N MET A 1041 35.02 32.46 50.85
CA MET A 1041 35.46 31.13 51.30
C MET A 1041 34.46 30.49 52.26
N LEU A 1042 33.67 31.28 53.00
CA LEU A 1042 32.48 30.86 53.74
C LEU A 1042 31.35 30.53 52.78
N ASP A 1043 31.13 31.33 51.75
CA ASP A 1043 30.15 31.08 50.69
C ASP A 1043 30.60 29.89 49.82
N LEU A 1044 31.90 29.73 49.53
CA LEU A 1044 32.45 28.52 48.88
C LEU A 1044 32.47 27.31 49.81
N ALA A 1045 32.54 27.47 51.13
CA ALA A 1045 32.39 26.39 52.10
C ALA A 1045 30.90 26.01 52.27
N ALA A 1046 29.99 26.98 52.19
CA ALA A 1046 28.56 26.77 52.16
C ALA A 1046 28.12 26.12 50.83
N GLU A 1047 28.68 26.53 49.70
CA GLU A 1047 28.55 25.85 48.41
C GLU A 1047 29.19 24.47 48.44
N LYS A 1048 30.37 24.27 49.03
CA LYS A 1048 30.94 22.92 49.20
C LYS A 1048 30.13 22.06 50.16
N ALA A 1049 29.50 22.63 51.18
CA ALA A 1049 28.61 21.91 52.10
C ALA A 1049 27.22 21.64 51.47
N ASN A 1050 26.71 22.54 50.63
CA ASN A 1050 25.50 22.35 49.84
C ASN A 1050 25.75 21.38 48.68
N ASN A 1051 26.93 21.38 48.08
CA ASN A 1051 27.35 20.43 47.06
C ASN A 1051 27.67 19.07 47.70
N GLN A 1052 28.28 18.99 48.88
CA GLN A 1052 28.39 17.72 49.63
C GLN A 1052 27.02 17.22 50.10
N LYS A 1053 26.07 18.10 50.46
CA LYS A 1053 24.67 17.71 50.67
C LYS A 1053 23.99 17.29 49.36
N ALA A 1054 24.30 17.95 48.24
CA ALA A 1054 23.78 17.60 46.93
C ALA A 1054 24.41 16.31 46.39
N GLU A 1055 25.63 15.95 46.77
CA GLU A 1055 26.29 14.67 46.47
C GLU A 1055 25.93 13.59 47.49
N ALA A 1056 25.54 13.93 48.72
CA ALA A 1056 24.90 13.00 49.65
C ALA A 1056 23.45 12.72 49.24
N VAL A 1057 22.73 13.71 48.71
CA VAL A 1057 21.39 13.57 48.12
C VAL A 1057 21.49 12.89 46.75
N ARG A 1058 22.43 13.26 45.88
CA ARG A 1058 22.70 12.55 44.61
C ARG A 1058 23.19 11.14 44.88
N GLY A 1059 24.05 10.91 45.87
CA GLY A 1059 24.49 9.59 46.31
C GLY A 1059 23.39 8.75 46.95
N ASN A 1060 22.45 9.35 47.69
CA ASN A 1060 21.26 8.66 48.17
C ASN A 1060 20.19 8.49 47.09
N LEU A 1061 20.14 9.35 46.07
CA LEU A 1061 19.32 9.19 44.85
C LEU A 1061 19.97 8.22 43.85
N GLU A 1062 21.28 8.03 43.87
CA GLU A 1062 22.05 7.03 43.11
C GLU A 1062 21.99 5.67 43.80
N ARG A 1063 21.97 5.63 45.14
CA ARG A 1063 21.57 4.43 45.90
C ARG A 1063 20.10 4.14 45.71
N GLN A 1064 19.19 5.10 45.86
CA GLN A 1064 17.78 4.86 45.54
C GLN A 1064 17.58 4.51 44.06
N ASN A 1065 18.35 5.05 43.11
CA ASN A 1065 18.33 4.58 41.72
C ASN A 1065 19.01 3.22 41.54
N ARG A 1066 19.96 2.80 42.38
CA ARG A 1066 20.53 1.45 42.35
C ARG A 1066 19.57 0.46 42.99
N ASP A 1067 19.06 0.70 44.19
CA ASP A 1067 17.98 -0.06 44.83
C ASP A 1067 16.70 -0.12 43.98
N LEU A 1068 16.34 0.96 43.26
CA LEU A 1068 15.23 0.97 42.31
C LEU A 1068 15.60 0.38 40.95
N ARG A 1069 16.89 0.32 40.55
CA ARG A 1069 17.32 -0.44 39.36
C ARG A 1069 17.44 -1.91 39.66
N GLU A 1070 17.90 -2.31 40.83
CA GLU A 1070 17.91 -3.70 41.30
C GLU A 1070 16.47 -4.17 41.55
N LYS A 1071 15.59 -3.35 42.15
CA LYS A 1071 14.14 -3.69 42.21
C LYS A 1071 13.43 -3.57 40.87
N LEU A 1072 13.89 -2.72 39.95
CA LEU A 1072 13.41 -2.74 38.56
C LEU A 1072 13.93 -3.99 37.84
N GLU A 1073 15.16 -4.44 38.07
CA GLU A 1073 15.75 -5.64 37.47
C GLU A 1073 15.14 -6.92 38.06
N GLU A 1074 14.91 -7.00 39.36
CA GLU A 1074 14.13 -8.08 39.99
C GLU A 1074 12.66 -8.07 39.51
N SER A 1075 12.01 -6.90 39.50
CA SER A 1075 10.65 -6.75 38.97
C SER A 1075 10.60 -6.86 37.43
N GLU A 1076 11.73 -6.75 36.75
CA GLU A 1076 11.91 -7.03 35.33
C GLU A 1076 12.41 -8.46 35.10
N GLU A 1077 12.89 -9.24 36.07
CA GLU A 1077 13.22 -10.66 35.89
C GLU A 1077 11.99 -11.50 36.21
N PHE A 1078 11.35 -11.24 37.36
CA PHE A 1078 9.97 -11.66 37.62
C PHE A 1078 9.02 -11.11 36.55
N GLY A 1079 9.31 -9.88 36.09
CA GLY A 1079 8.72 -9.25 34.92
C GLY A 1079 8.98 -10.03 33.64
N LYS A 1080 10.23 -10.30 33.24
CA LYS A 1080 10.64 -11.04 32.03
C LYS A 1080 10.18 -12.49 32.08
N GLY A 1081 9.88 -13.06 33.24
CA GLY A 1081 9.15 -14.33 33.36
C GLY A 1081 7.72 -14.20 32.82
N LYS A 1082 6.89 -13.36 33.45
CA LYS A 1082 5.51 -13.11 32.99
C LYS A 1082 5.45 -12.47 31.61
N SER A 1083 6.40 -11.62 31.27
CA SER A 1083 6.54 -10.90 30.01
C SER A 1083 7.26 -11.69 28.94
N ARG A 1084 7.92 -12.83 29.19
CA ARG A 1084 8.23 -13.82 28.14
C ARG A 1084 7.05 -14.74 27.88
N ALA A 1085 6.25 -15.08 28.89
CA ALA A 1085 4.98 -15.76 28.65
C ALA A 1085 3.99 -14.85 27.90
N MET A 1086 3.96 -13.56 28.26
CA MET A 1086 3.09 -12.56 27.65
C MET A 1086 3.69 -11.96 26.38
N LEU A 1087 5.02 -11.88 26.18
CA LEU A 1087 5.61 -11.68 24.86
C LEU A 1087 5.37 -12.91 24.00
N GLY A 1088 5.64 -14.14 24.42
CA GLY A 1088 5.29 -15.33 23.63
C GLY A 1088 3.81 -15.37 23.21
N ALA A 1089 2.90 -14.96 24.09
CA ALA A 1089 1.48 -14.80 23.75
C ALA A 1089 1.18 -13.55 22.90
N LEU A 1090 1.90 -12.43 23.06
CA LEU A 1090 1.77 -11.21 22.26
C LEU A 1090 2.56 -11.25 20.96
N GLU A 1091 3.51 -12.16 20.78
CA GLU A 1091 4.31 -12.47 19.60
C GLU A 1091 3.58 -13.53 18.79
N ALA A 1092 2.98 -14.54 19.42
CA ALA A 1092 1.96 -15.36 18.76
C ALA A 1092 0.76 -14.51 18.33
N LYS A 1093 0.34 -13.52 19.14
CA LYS A 1093 -0.74 -12.60 18.77
C LYS A 1093 -0.31 -11.47 17.84
N VAL A 1094 0.95 -11.03 17.84
CA VAL A 1094 1.49 -10.08 16.86
C VAL A 1094 1.70 -10.81 15.54
N HIS A 1095 2.29 -12.00 15.51
CA HIS A 1095 2.40 -12.80 14.29
C HIS A 1095 1.02 -13.20 13.74
N ALA A 1096 0.02 -13.44 14.59
CA ALA A 1096 -1.37 -13.62 14.16
C ALA A 1096 -2.04 -12.30 13.74
N LEU A 1097 -1.74 -11.17 14.38
CA LEU A 1097 -2.19 -9.83 13.97
C LEU A 1097 -1.43 -9.28 12.76
N GLU A 1098 -0.25 -9.80 12.45
CA GLU A 1098 0.58 -9.52 11.27
C GLU A 1098 0.13 -10.40 10.12
N GLU A 1099 -0.23 -11.66 10.36
CA GLU A 1099 -0.92 -12.49 9.38
C GLU A 1099 -2.34 -11.97 9.10
N GLN A 1100 -3.03 -11.45 10.13
CA GLN A 1100 -4.32 -10.76 10.00
C GLN A 1100 -4.17 -9.35 9.43
N LEU A 1101 -3.06 -8.62 9.67
CA LEU A 1101 -2.78 -7.32 9.05
C LEU A 1101 -2.31 -7.49 7.61
N ASP A 1102 -1.55 -8.53 7.26
CA ASP A 1102 -1.25 -8.86 5.87
C ASP A 1102 -2.52 -9.39 5.18
N GLY A 1103 -3.39 -10.08 5.91
CA GLY A 1103 -4.78 -10.33 5.54
C GLY A 1103 -5.56 -9.04 5.25
N GLU A 1104 -5.58 -8.09 6.17
CA GLU A 1104 -6.26 -6.79 6.04
C GLU A 1104 -5.58 -5.87 5.03
N VAL A 1105 -4.28 -6.01 4.75
CA VAL A 1105 -3.56 -5.27 3.71
C VAL A 1105 -3.84 -5.90 2.34
N ARG A 1106 -3.93 -7.23 2.23
CA ARG A 1106 -4.39 -7.93 1.02
C ARG A 1106 -5.87 -7.63 0.75
N GLU A 1107 -6.72 -7.60 1.78
CA GLU A 1107 -8.12 -7.14 1.71
C GLU A 1107 -8.21 -5.66 1.34
N LYS A 1108 -7.47 -4.76 2.01
CA LYS A 1108 -7.42 -3.32 1.69
C LYS A 1108 -6.83 -3.03 0.31
N GLN A 1109 -5.94 -3.89 -0.19
CA GLN A 1109 -5.50 -3.85 -1.59
C GLN A 1109 -6.59 -4.36 -2.55
N LYS A 1110 -7.34 -5.43 -2.21
CA LYS A 1110 -8.53 -5.82 -2.99
C LYS A 1110 -9.58 -4.70 -3.00
N ILE A 1111 -9.91 -4.15 -1.83
CA ILE A 1111 -10.88 -3.07 -1.62
C ILE A 1111 -10.41 -1.80 -2.33
N SER A 1112 -9.12 -1.45 -2.30
CA SER A 1112 -8.59 -0.32 -3.09
C SER A 1112 -8.64 -0.59 -4.60
N ARG A 1113 -8.41 -1.83 -5.05
CA ARG A 1113 -8.56 -2.23 -6.46
C ARG A 1113 -10.03 -2.24 -6.90
N THR A 1114 -10.97 -2.65 -6.05
CA THR A 1114 -12.41 -2.60 -6.34
C THR A 1114 -12.94 -1.17 -6.26
N VAL A 1115 -12.50 -0.34 -5.30
CA VAL A 1115 -12.82 1.10 -5.24
C VAL A 1115 -12.28 1.81 -6.48
N ARG A 1116 -11.01 1.62 -6.88
CA ARG A 1116 -10.48 2.22 -8.12
C ARG A 1116 -11.22 1.75 -9.39
N THR A 1117 -11.69 0.51 -9.44
CA THR A 1117 -12.51 0.04 -10.58
C THR A 1117 -13.98 0.48 -10.49
N LEU A 1118 -14.52 0.75 -9.30
CA LEU A 1118 -15.83 1.37 -9.10
C LEU A 1118 -15.79 2.88 -9.40
N GLU A 1119 -14.76 3.61 -8.99
CA GLU A 1119 -14.49 5.01 -9.37
C GLU A 1119 -14.26 5.17 -10.87
N LYS A 1120 -13.62 4.17 -11.51
CA LYS A 1120 -13.52 4.13 -12.97
C LYS A 1120 -14.89 3.89 -13.59
N ARG A 1121 -15.63 2.84 -13.16
CA ARG A 1121 -17.00 2.57 -13.61
C ARG A 1121 -17.96 3.74 -13.37
N LEU A 1122 -17.80 4.52 -12.31
CA LEU A 1122 -18.61 5.70 -12.01
C LEU A 1122 -18.30 6.85 -12.97
N ARG A 1123 -17.03 7.05 -13.33
CA ARG A 1123 -16.62 8.01 -14.38
C ARG A 1123 -17.08 7.56 -15.77
N ASP A 1124 -16.90 6.27 -16.09
CA ASP A 1124 -17.37 5.68 -17.35
C ASP A 1124 -18.91 5.77 -17.47
N ALA A 1125 -19.64 5.57 -16.37
CA ALA A 1125 -21.10 5.72 -16.30
C ALA A 1125 -21.57 7.18 -16.37
N ALA A 1126 -20.83 8.13 -15.77
CA ALA A 1126 -21.12 9.56 -15.90
C ALA A 1126 -20.90 10.03 -17.34
N ALA A 1127 -19.82 9.61 -18.00
CA ALA A 1127 -19.57 9.87 -19.40
C ALA A 1127 -20.69 9.27 -20.29
N LEU A 1128 -21.12 8.04 -20.03
CA LEU A 1128 -22.25 7.41 -20.71
C LEU A 1128 -23.59 8.14 -20.47
N ALA A 1129 -23.79 8.73 -19.29
CA ALA A 1129 -24.98 9.55 -19.00
C ALA A 1129 -24.96 10.86 -19.81
N ASP A 1130 -23.82 11.55 -19.89
CA ASP A 1130 -23.67 12.77 -20.70
C ASP A 1130 -23.72 12.49 -22.21
N GLU A 1131 -23.18 11.36 -22.68
CA GLU A 1131 -23.37 10.90 -24.06
C GLU A 1131 -24.84 10.56 -24.35
N SER A 1132 -25.53 9.88 -23.43
CA SER A 1132 -26.96 9.59 -23.56
C SER A 1132 -27.80 10.87 -23.58
N ARG A 1133 -27.41 11.90 -22.83
CA ARG A 1133 -28.06 13.21 -22.81
C ARG A 1133 -27.87 13.94 -24.14
N LYS A 1134 -26.63 13.99 -24.66
CA LYS A 1134 -26.32 14.53 -26.00
C LYS A 1134 -27.04 13.78 -27.12
N GLN A 1135 -27.20 12.46 -27.00
CA GLN A 1135 -27.99 11.66 -27.95
C GLN A 1135 -29.49 11.99 -27.85
N ALA A 1136 -30.04 12.15 -26.64
CA ALA A 1136 -31.44 12.55 -26.45
C ALA A 1136 -31.74 13.94 -27.05
N ASP A 1137 -30.86 14.92 -26.83
CA ASP A 1137 -30.98 16.25 -27.43
C ASP A 1137 -30.85 16.18 -28.97
N GLY A 1138 -29.95 15.35 -29.50
CA GLY A 1138 -29.82 15.10 -30.94
C GLY A 1138 -31.07 14.44 -31.55
N TYR A 1139 -31.68 13.46 -30.88
CA TYR A 1139 -32.95 12.87 -31.33
C TYR A 1139 -34.10 13.86 -31.25
N LYS A 1140 -34.11 14.77 -30.27
CA LYS A 1140 -35.11 15.85 -30.17
C LYS A 1140 -35.00 16.82 -31.35
N GLU A 1141 -33.79 17.27 -31.68
CA GLU A 1141 -33.55 18.14 -32.84
C GLU A 1141 -33.91 17.43 -34.16
N GLN A 1142 -33.66 16.12 -34.26
CA GLN A 1142 -34.03 15.31 -35.42
C GLN A 1142 -35.55 15.10 -35.54
N ALA A 1143 -36.26 14.97 -34.42
CA ALA A 1143 -37.72 14.89 -34.35
C ALA A 1143 -38.38 16.25 -34.70
N GLU A 1144 -37.82 17.37 -34.27
CA GLU A 1144 -38.27 18.71 -34.66
C GLU A 1144 -38.08 18.95 -36.16
N LYS A 1145 -36.92 18.57 -36.73
CA LYS A 1145 -36.69 18.58 -38.19
C LYS A 1145 -37.64 17.65 -38.96
N GLY A 1146 -38.03 16.51 -38.37
CA GLY A 1146 -39.10 15.65 -38.88
C GLY A 1146 -40.49 16.31 -38.86
N SER A 1147 -40.85 16.94 -37.74
CA SER A 1147 -42.12 17.66 -37.56
C SER A 1147 -42.28 18.83 -38.53
N VAL A 1148 -41.19 19.52 -38.89
CA VAL A 1148 -41.20 20.56 -39.93
C VAL A 1148 -41.45 19.95 -41.31
N ARG A 1149 -40.82 18.82 -41.66
CA ARG A 1149 -41.11 18.13 -42.94
C ARG A 1149 -42.54 17.63 -43.02
N VAL A 1150 -43.09 17.04 -41.95
CA VAL A 1150 -44.49 16.58 -41.93
C VAL A 1150 -45.47 17.76 -42.09
N ARG A 1151 -45.18 18.94 -41.50
CA ARG A 1151 -45.98 20.15 -41.74
C ARG A 1151 -45.88 20.66 -43.19
N ASN A 1152 -44.70 20.61 -43.80
CA ASN A 1152 -44.53 21.00 -45.20
C ASN A 1152 -45.18 20.00 -46.18
N MET A 1153 -45.14 18.70 -45.85
CA MET A 1153 -45.86 17.65 -46.60
C MET A 1153 -47.38 17.84 -46.50
N LYS A 1154 -47.90 18.13 -45.30
CA LYS A 1154 -49.33 18.45 -45.13
C LYS A 1154 -49.77 19.69 -45.89
N ARG A 1155 -48.97 20.77 -45.90
CA ARG A 1155 -49.24 21.90 -46.79
C ARG A 1155 -49.28 21.51 -48.26
N ARG A 1156 -48.41 20.59 -48.69
CA ARG A 1156 -48.40 20.07 -50.07
C ARG A 1156 -49.64 19.23 -50.39
N GLU A 1157 -50.15 18.48 -49.41
CA GLU A 1157 -51.44 17.77 -49.53
C GLU A 1157 -52.61 18.76 -49.56
N GLU A 1158 -52.62 19.77 -48.67
CA GLU A 1158 -53.64 20.84 -48.62
C GLU A 1158 -53.67 21.64 -49.95
N GLU A 1159 -52.51 22.02 -50.48
CA GLU A 1159 -52.35 22.66 -51.81
C GLU A 1159 -52.92 21.78 -52.94
N LEU A 1160 -52.65 20.47 -52.92
CA LEU A 1160 -53.16 19.52 -53.92
C LEU A 1160 -54.66 19.22 -53.75
N GLU A 1161 -55.21 19.23 -52.54
CA GLU A 1161 -56.65 19.13 -52.30
C GLU A 1161 -57.39 20.40 -52.74
N GLU A 1162 -56.79 21.59 -52.60
CA GLU A 1162 -57.31 22.82 -53.20
C GLU A 1162 -57.30 22.77 -54.74
N GLU A 1163 -56.24 22.27 -55.38
CA GLU A 1163 -56.23 22.06 -56.83
C GLU A 1163 -57.28 21.03 -57.29
N VAL A 1164 -57.41 19.90 -56.59
CA VAL A 1164 -58.40 18.86 -56.89
C VAL A 1164 -59.83 19.36 -56.66
N THR A 1165 -60.09 20.20 -55.67
CA THR A 1165 -61.40 20.80 -55.45
C THR A 1165 -61.72 21.91 -56.46
N GLN A 1166 -60.74 22.73 -56.87
CA GLN A 1166 -60.89 23.64 -58.01
C GLN A 1166 -61.19 22.88 -59.31
N MET A 1167 -60.48 21.78 -59.60
CA MET A 1167 -60.73 20.95 -60.78
C MET A 1167 -62.13 20.31 -60.74
N LYS A 1168 -62.59 19.84 -59.57
CA LYS A 1168 -63.97 19.37 -59.36
C LYS A 1168 -65.01 20.49 -59.53
N GLN A 1169 -64.71 21.74 -59.17
CA GLN A 1169 -65.59 22.88 -59.47
C GLN A 1169 -65.62 23.21 -60.97
N ARG A 1170 -64.47 23.22 -61.65
CA ARG A 1170 -64.38 23.43 -63.11
C ARG A 1170 -65.15 22.36 -63.89
N LEU A 1171 -65.02 21.09 -63.49
CA LEU A 1171 -65.79 19.98 -64.07
C LEU A 1171 -67.31 20.14 -63.85
N ARG A 1172 -67.74 20.55 -62.65
CA ARG A 1172 -69.16 20.85 -62.36
C ARG A 1172 -69.71 22.07 -63.12
N LYS A 1173 -68.84 23.01 -63.54
CA LYS A 1173 -69.22 24.15 -64.38
C LYS A 1173 -69.35 23.71 -65.84
N ALA A 1174 -68.36 22.98 -66.37
CA ALA A 1174 -68.39 22.43 -67.72
C ALA A 1174 -69.56 21.45 -67.96
N LEU A 1175 -69.98 20.70 -66.94
CA LEU A 1175 -71.18 19.86 -67.03
C LEU A 1175 -72.46 20.69 -67.16
N ARG A 1176 -72.61 21.79 -66.42
CA ARG A 1176 -73.76 22.71 -66.57
C ARG A 1176 -73.75 23.40 -67.94
N GLU A 1177 -72.58 23.86 -68.39
CA GLU A 1177 -72.41 24.45 -69.72
C GLU A 1177 -72.65 23.43 -70.85
N LYS A 1178 -72.53 22.12 -70.60
CA LYS A 1178 -72.96 21.05 -71.51
C LYS A 1178 -74.49 20.85 -71.46
N ASP A 1179 -75.06 20.74 -70.27
CA ASP A 1179 -76.49 20.48 -70.08
C ASP A 1179 -77.35 21.66 -70.61
N GLU A 1180 -76.86 22.91 -70.49
CA GLU A 1180 -77.45 24.12 -71.10
C GLU A 1180 -77.34 24.18 -72.63
N ILE A 1181 -76.55 23.30 -73.27
CA ILE A 1181 -76.40 23.19 -74.73
C ILE A 1181 -77.22 22.03 -75.33
N GLU A 1182 -77.58 21.01 -74.55
CA GLU A 1182 -78.37 19.87 -75.04
C GLU A 1182 -79.90 20.13 -75.06
N GLU A 1183 -80.40 21.24 -74.49
CA GLU A 1183 -81.81 21.68 -74.58
C GLU A 1183 -82.06 22.89 -75.53
N ASN A 1184 -81.63 22.84 -76.80
CA ASN A 1184 -82.18 23.76 -77.82
C ASN A 1184 -82.19 23.21 -79.28
N PRO A 1185 -83.36 23.00 -79.93
CA PRO A 1185 -83.44 22.28 -81.20
C PRO A 1185 -83.50 23.19 -82.45
N ALA A 1186 -82.41 23.29 -83.23
CA ALA A 1186 -82.44 23.91 -84.57
C ALA A 1186 -81.40 23.32 -85.58
N TYR A 1187 -81.80 23.23 -86.86
CA TYR A 1187 -81.01 22.87 -88.07
C TYR A 1187 -80.13 21.60 -88.03
N GLN A 1188 -80.48 20.44 -88.62
CA GLN A 1188 -80.87 20.08 -90.01
C GLN A 1188 -79.77 20.02 -91.10
N ARG A 1189 -79.51 18.79 -91.59
CA ARG A 1189 -79.08 18.40 -92.98
C ARG A 1189 -77.61 18.74 -93.36
N THR A 1190 -76.89 18.03 -94.25
CA THR A 1190 -77.22 16.99 -95.26
C THR A 1190 -76.24 15.77 -95.32
N ARG A 1191 -76.75 14.67 -95.89
CA ARG A 1191 -76.14 13.42 -96.46
C ARG A 1191 -75.21 13.67 -97.69
N PRO A 1192 -74.63 12.64 -98.40
CA PRO A 1192 -74.38 11.19 -98.12
C PRO A 1192 -73.03 10.58 -98.64
N SER A 1193 -72.85 9.24 -98.43
CA SER A 1193 -72.12 8.25 -99.29
C SER A 1193 -70.58 8.27 -99.39
N ALA A 1194 -69.85 7.16 -99.64
CA ALA A 1194 -70.01 5.67 -99.49
C ALA A 1194 -68.61 5.02 -99.83
N ALA A 1195 -68.31 3.71 -99.96
CA ALA A 1195 -69.00 2.40 -99.88
C ALA A 1195 -67.97 1.25 -99.66
N HIS A 1196 -68.41 0.03 -99.30
CA HIS A 1196 -67.64 -1.26 -99.26
C HIS A 1196 -66.51 -1.37 -98.19
N SER A 1197 -66.18 -2.53 -97.59
CA SER A 1197 -66.76 -3.90 -97.64
C SER A 1197 -66.54 -4.69 -96.32
N SER A 1198 -67.41 -5.67 -96.06
CA SER A 1198 -67.23 -6.89 -95.21
C SER A 1198 -66.72 -6.75 -93.76
N SER A 1199 -67.65 -6.96 -92.81
CA SER A 1199 -67.40 -7.45 -91.43
C SER A 1199 -66.94 -8.93 -91.44
N THR A 1200 -66.47 -9.59 -90.36
CA THR A 1200 -66.71 -9.37 -88.91
C THR A 1200 -65.60 -10.00 -88.05
N SER A 1201 -65.20 -9.34 -86.95
CA SER A 1201 -65.18 -9.88 -85.55
C SER A 1201 -64.02 -9.41 -84.64
N TYR A 1202 -64.43 -9.09 -83.40
CA TYR A 1202 -63.69 -9.02 -82.13
C TYR A 1202 -62.59 -7.97 -81.80
N VAL A 1203 -62.76 -7.43 -80.57
CA VAL A 1203 -61.87 -6.64 -79.69
C VAL A 1203 -61.52 -5.20 -80.09
N ARG A 1204 -61.78 -4.26 -79.15
CA ARG A 1204 -61.41 -2.83 -79.21
C ARG A 1204 -59.93 -2.64 -78.78
N THR A 1205 -59.07 -1.79 -79.36
CA THR A 1205 -59.21 -0.38 -79.85
C THR A 1205 -59.25 0.63 -78.67
N LEU A 1206 -58.45 1.70 -78.56
CA LEU A 1206 -57.23 2.28 -79.18
C LEU A 1206 -56.61 3.21 -78.06
N VAL A 1207 -55.38 3.74 -78.01
CA VAL A 1207 -54.67 4.68 -78.94
C VAL A 1207 -55.53 5.96 -79.19
N THR A 1208 -55.05 7.22 -79.18
CA THR A 1208 -53.82 7.91 -79.64
C THR A 1208 -53.55 9.12 -78.71
N SER A 1209 -52.33 9.54 -78.37
CA SER A 1209 -51.39 10.42 -79.12
C SER A 1209 -51.94 11.78 -79.61
N THR A 1210 -51.19 12.87 -79.38
CA THR A 1210 -50.69 13.84 -80.41
C THR A 1210 -49.68 14.83 -79.76
N LYS A 1211 -48.80 15.45 -80.57
CA LYS A 1211 -47.67 16.34 -80.21
C LYS A 1211 -47.97 17.85 -80.42
N TYR A 1212 -46.99 18.69 -80.04
CA TYR A 1212 -46.49 19.95 -80.67
C TYR A 1212 -46.63 21.29 -79.91
N TYR A 1213 -45.72 22.21 -80.27
CA TYR A 1213 -45.44 23.57 -79.75
C TYR A 1213 -44.77 23.57 -78.35
N SER A 1214 -43.47 23.89 -78.22
CA SER A 1214 -42.71 25.17 -78.41
C SER A 1214 -42.69 25.99 -77.11
N GLU A 1215 -41.58 26.06 -76.36
CA GLU A 1215 -40.35 26.87 -76.58
C GLU A 1215 -40.46 28.30 -76.02
N LEU A 1216 -39.28 28.87 -75.69
CA LEU A 1216 -39.01 30.12 -74.94
C LEU A 1216 -39.29 30.01 -73.43
N SER A 1217 -38.31 30.15 -72.52
CA SER A 1217 -37.30 31.21 -72.30
C SER A 1217 -37.85 32.37 -71.46
N ASP A 1218 -37.08 33.01 -70.57
CA ASP A 1218 -35.79 32.70 -69.91
C ASP A 1218 -35.66 33.66 -68.70
N ASP A 1219 -34.49 33.69 -68.04
CA ASP A 1219 -34.03 34.76 -67.12
C ASP A 1219 -34.82 34.90 -65.78
N ASP A 1220 -34.19 35.02 -64.62
CA ASP A 1220 -33.26 36.13 -64.36
C ASP A 1220 -32.20 35.86 -63.27
N LEU A 1221 -31.17 36.70 -63.34
CA LEU A 1221 -30.01 36.94 -62.47
C LEU A 1221 -30.27 36.74 -60.95
N GLN A 1222 -29.32 36.29 -60.14
CA GLN A 1222 -28.01 36.95 -59.97
C GLN A 1222 -26.88 36.03 -59.51
N SER A 1223 -25.73 36.17 -60.17
CA SER A 1223 -24.42 35.82 -59.63
C SER A 1223 -23.74 37.06 -59.07
N GLU A 1224 -23.39 37.09 -57.79
CA GLU A 1224 -22.28 37.92 -57.33
C GLU A 1224 -21.52 37.24 -56.19
N ALA A 1225 -20.29 36.82 -56.48
CA ALA A 1225 -19.37 36.25 -55.51
C ALA A 1225 -18.10 37.11 -55.48
N THR A 1226 -17.83 37.74 -54.33
CA THR A 1226 -16.62 38.55 -54.11
C THR A 1226 -15.63 37.84 -53.19
N ASN A 1227 -14.72 37.11 -53.85
CA ASN A 1227 -13.28 36.93 -53.57
C ASN A 1227 -12.70 36.94 -52.13
N ALA A 1228 -11.58 36.21 -52.02
CA ALA A 1228 -10.49 36.33 -51.02
C ALA A 1228 -10.73 35.70 -49.62
N SER A 1229 -9.73 35.06 -48.98
CA SER A 1229 -8.39 34.67 -49.47
C SER A 1229 -7.63 33.68 -48.55
N VAL A 1230 -6.95 32.71 -49.17
CA VAL A 1230 -5.55 32.25 -48.90
C VAL A 1230 -5.24 31.29 -47.72
N SER A 1231 -4.20 30.48 -47.99
CA SER A 1231 -3.29 29.70 -47.11
C SER A 1231 -3.75 28.44 -46.32
N GLU A 1232 -3.23 27.30 -46.81
CA GLU A 1232 -2.39 26.32 -46.07
C GLU A 1232 -2.95 25.07 -45.33
N THR A 1233 -2.41 23.94 -45.77
CA THR A 1233 -2.07 22.68 -45.05
C THR A 1233 -3.11 21.62 -44.65
N LEU A 1234 -2.83 20.40 -45.17
CA LEU A 1234 -2.95 19.05 -44.57
C LEU A 1234 -4.32 18.43 -44.20
N ASN A 1235 -4.60 17.30 -44.89
CA ASN A 1235 -5.38 16.09 -44.49
C ASN A 1235 -6.85 16.21 -44.02
N GLY A 1236 -7.68 15.20 -44.37
CA GLY A 1236 -8.76 14.85 -43.42
C GLY A 1236 -10.04 14.08 -43.82
N GLY A 1237 -10.30 13.74 -45.08
CA GLY A 1237 -11.26 12.70 -45.50
C GLY A 1237 -12.64 12.50 -44.79
N ASN A 1238 -13.70 13.04 -45.40
CA ASN A 1238 -14.97 12.35 -45.78
C ASN A 1238 -16.07 11.84 -44.78
N SER A 1239 -17.27 12.43 -44.96
CA SER A 1239 -18.60 11.83 -45.27
C SER A 1239 -19.32 10.82 -44.34
N THR A 1240 -20.32 11.28 -43.56
CA THR A 1240 -21.78 11.40 -43.89
C THR A 1240 -22.67 10.23 -44.44
N ILE A 1241 -23.63 9.77 -43.57
CA ILE A 1241 -25.12 9.48 -43.67
C ILE A 1241 -25.78 8.78 -44.91
N ARG A 1242 -26.56 7.66 -44.84
CA ARG A 1242 -28.08 7.44 -44.82
C ARG A 1242 -28.54 5.91 -44.93
N ASN A 1243 -29.77 5.52 -44.50
CA ASN A 1243 -30.71 4.41 -44.92
C ASN A 1243 -30.30 2.94 -45.29
N SER A 1244 -31.21 2.04 -45.80
CA SER A 1244 -32.48 1.44 -45.20
C SER A 1244 -33.21 0.35 -46.07
N ALA A 1245 -34.19 -0.40 -45.47
CA ALA A 1245 -35.32 -1.18 -46.07
C ALA A 1245 -35.05 -2.65 -46.55
N ALA A 1246 -36.02 -3.60 -46.71
CA ALA A 1246 -37.51 -3.62 -46.58
C ALA A 1246 -38.10 -5.03 -46.25
N GLY A 1247 -39.37 -5.11 -45.78
CA GLY A 1247 -40.27 -6.31 -45.78
C GLY A 1247 -40.03 -7.43 -44.73
N ASP A 1248 -41.04 -8.16 -44.20
CA ASP A 1248 -42.50 -7.91 -44.18
C ASP A 1248 -43.21 -8.68 -43.03
N LEU A 1249 -44.54 -8.52 -42.91
CA LEU A 1249 -45.48 -9.16 -41.96
C LEU A 1249 -45.41 -10.72 -41.97
N ASN A 1250 -45.85 -11.52 -40.98
CA ASN A 1250 -46.60 -11.34 -39.72
C ASN A 1250 -46.17 -12.50 -38.75
N ASN A 1251 -46.73 -12.85 -37.57
CA ASN A 1251 -47.83 -12.41 -36.69
C ASN A 1251 -47.46 -12.77 -35.21
N GLY A 1252 -48.36 -12.64 -34.23
CA GLY A 1252 -48.12 -13.07 -32.83
C GLY A 1252 -49.23 -13.88 -32.16
N ASN A 1253 -48.87 -14.67 -31.14
CA ASN A 1253 -49.78 -15.15 -30.08
C ASN A 1253 -48.95 -15.63 -28.86
N HIS A 1254 -49.35 -15.21 -27.65
CA HIS A 1254 -48.62 -15.29 -26.36
C HIS A 1254 -47.38 -14.39 -26.22
#